data_AF-A0A561C7H8-F1
#
_entry.id   AF-A0A561C7H8-F1
#
_cell.length_a   1.000
_cell.length_b   1.000
_cell.length_c   1.000
_cell.angle_alpha   90.00
_cell.angle_beta   90.00
_cell.angle_gamma   90.00
#
_symmetry.space_group_name_H-M   'P 1'
#
loop_
_entity.id
_entity.type
_entity.pdbx_description
1 polymer ?
#
loop_
_entity_poly.entity_id
_entity_poly.type
_entity_poly.pdbx_seq_one_letter_code
_entity_poly.pdbx_strand_id
1 'polypeptide(L)'
;MHRILFGGFSAICLTSCGGNGGGDGSVLPASITASGQTQASALIEDPVANKELATPLRPLAKSPFKRRYRVFSANGGQYTLDLDFSNRRYVFAPSDGGNSNVLQPINSPVVGMIASGEFSDDPMQPGTFVLQRSKVNSVVNLARFRLLGDAIVGTFPLARTSLEGTVGISYPFLGVTNLVSAQSAMDGTYNRFTYGTPFQNVAYSLAHQISISGGGTQLRVCRSDTGFYRLEVCPTQLLKTYAIVATERPGIWRLTTADTTEQIDFSVARVGGQNVYLAAGRLPNLDLQFRIGLPETTEWTAATMYGAFTASSTSGNEPALQVGDAWTRTSVHADSVRQSAVYADGNWTVEQRPLVTLANDAPIGARGLQSGNSTLYGARGAGLWAMVALPRPGTSEPYQNGVIGLWGTGEGVAVDPRNDSYTVFASNGTKQRLRLDFDMHQYEMVDESGHSVRGPFAADPVQKNVYVFATDRVAPSSAARFQVTIDAVIGAFPFLESNGSGRYALQPFVAARNLVIDATEFHLVGSLPRFNMFSVARGAGIADSTTSTFDLYYSGANTPTLGVCSTDPLKPMCTPDRNYSVTTGSEAGDWVATNTANASDNFHFSVARIGGKNVYLRAAVDSSNRAVFEVGLTTWAPFQWPANSFPLTVSTLGGYGSGGTSVNAINTVFNQPDGSSLPFSITLEPISTYPTARPHASGIRIGWDTASPADQYDATVEPSALLMVVGRSGNPATQGYLQLVMGGRQLSDPP
;
A
#
# COMPACT_ATOMS: atom_id res chain seq x y z
N MET A 1 -16.14 22.59 46.17
CA MET A 1 -16.27 22.45 47.64
C MET A 1 -17.29 21.33 47.88
N HIS A 2 -16.90 20.09 48.21
CA HIS A 2 -16.43 19.55 49.51
C HIS A 2 -17.58 19.04 50.44
N ARG A 3 -17.83 17.73 50.39
CA ARG A 3 -18.35 16.79 51.44
C ARG A 3 -18.01 15.36 50.94
N ILE A 4 -17.39 14.39 51.66
CA ILE A 4 -17.42 13.95 53.08
C ILE A 4 -18.71 13.16 53.36
N LEU A 5 -18.73 11.87 53.79
CA LEU A 5 -17.70 10.96 54.38
C LEU A 5 -17.96 9.45 54.05
N PHE A 6 -17.12 8.55 54.59
CA PHE A 6 -17.28 7.07 54.73
C PHE A 6 -18.48 6.74 55.68
N GLY A 7 -18.96 5.51 55.94
CA GLY A 7 -18.70 4.08 55.62
C GLY A 7 -19.85 3.26 56.31
N GLY A 8 -20.15 1.96 56.13
CA GLY A 8 -19.34 0.76 55.94
C GLY A 8 -19.40 -0.14 57.21
N PHE A 9 -20.10 -1.30 57.22
CA PHE A 9 -19.88 -2.47 58.12
C PHE A 9 -20.75 -3.71 57.71
N SER A 10 -20.57 -4.86 58.38
CA SER A 10 -20.78 -6.21 57.81
C SER A 10 -21.79 -7.14 58.53
N ALA A 11 -22.45 -8.01 57.72
CA ALA A 11 -22.76 -9.46 57.92
C ALA A 11 -23.51 -10.02 59.17
N ILE A 12 -24.33 -11.09 58.97
CA ILE A 12 -24.21 -12.44 59.59
C ILE A 12 -25.27 -13.46 59.04
N CYS A 13 -25.08 -14.77 59.32
CA CYS A 13 -25.48 -16.00 58.57
C CYS A 13 -26.84 -16.70 58.94
N LEU A 14 -27.05 -17.92 58.38
CA LEU A 14 -27.78 -19.16 58.85
C LEU A 14 -28.66 -19.83 57.72
N THR A 15 -28.96 -21.15 57.58
CA THR A 15 -28.25 -22.47 57.78
C THR A 15 -29.03 -23.65 57.09
N SER A 16 -28.49 -24.91 57.11
CA SER A 16 -29.07 -26.25 56.73
C SER A 16 -28.99 -26.67 55.23
N CYS A 17 -28.60 -27.88 54.74
CA CYS A 17 -28.37 -29.29 55.20
C CYS A 17 -29.60 -30.23 55.17
N GLY A 18 -29.62 -31.50 54.71
CA GLY A 18 -28.67 -32.50 54.11
C GLY A 18 -29.48 -33.70 53.50
N GLY A 19 -29.03 -34.91 53.08
CA GLY A 19 -27.74 -35.66 52.97
C GLY A 19 -27.97 -37.14 52.49
N ASN A 20 -26.91 -37.98 52.36
CA ASN A 20 -26.87 -39.42 51.91
C ASN A 20 -27.23 -39.73 50.43
N GLY A 21 -26.85 -40.86 49.78
CA GLY A 21 -25.99 -42.05 50.09
C GLY A 21 -26.04 -43.09 48.93
N GLY A 22 -25.11 -44.07 48.80
CA GLY A 22 -25.03 -44.97 47.61
C GLY A 22 -24.55 -46.42 47.83
N GLY A 23 -24.42 -47.23 46.76
CA GLY A 23 -23.91 -48.62 46.77
C GLY A 23 -24.00 -49.38 45.42
N ASP A 24 -23.13 -50.38 45.20
CA ASP A 24 -22.93 -51.14 43.94
C ASP A 24 -23.61 -52.54 43.90
N GLY A 25 -23.76 -53.17 42.71
CA GLY A 25 -24.26 -54.56 42.60
C GLY A 25 -24.47 -55.14 41.17
N SER A 26 -23.44 -55.79 40.62
CA SER A 26 -23.27 -56.34 39.25
C SER A 26 -24.07 -57.61 38.80
N VAL A 27 -24.02 -57.89 37.47
CA VAL A 27 -24.15 -59.21 36.74
C VAL A 27 -25.52 -59.62 36.09
N LEU A 28 -25.65 -59.37 34.76
CA LEU A 28 -25.87 -60.28 33.58
C LEU A 28 -26.69 -61.62 33.68
N PRO A 29 -27.09 -62.27 32.55
CA PRO A 29 -27.55 -61.76 31.22
C PRO A 29 -28.73 -62.55 30.54
N ALA A 30 -29.37 -61.98 29.49
CA ALA A 30 -29.93 -62.62 28.27
C ALA A 30 -30.93 -61.65 27.56
N SER A 31 -31.20 -61.65 26.25
CA SER A 31 -30.49 -62.05 25.00
C SER A 31 -31.39 -61.65 23.80
N ILE A 32 -30.85 -61.48 22.57
CA ILE A 32 -31.59 -61.29 21.28
C ILE A 32 -32.27 -59.89 21.16
N THR A 33 -32.15 -59.07 20.09
CA THR A 33 -31.51 -59.17 18.75
C THR A 33 -31.02 -57.80 18.18
N ALA A 34 -30.60 -57.78 16.90
CA ALA A 34 -30.33 -56.65 15.99
C ALA A 34 -31.42 -55.54 15.93
N SER A 35 -31.18 -54.32 15.41
CA SER A 35 -30.17 -53.89 14.43
C SER A 35 -29.36 -52.65 14.83
N GLY A 36 -28.23 -52.40 14.14
CA GLY A 36 -27.29 -51.35 14.53
C GLY A 36 -26.73 -50.51 13.38
N GLN A 37 -26.36 -49.28 13.72
CA GLN A 37 -25.28 -48.52 13.08
C GLN A 37 -24.28 -48.08 14.16
N THR A 38 -23.03 -47.90 13.77
CA THR A 38 -21.87 -47.84 14.68
C THR A 38 -21.67 -46.49 15.35
N GLN A 39 -21.52 -46.50 16.67
CA GLN A 39 -20.95 -45.37 17.42
C GLN A 39 -19.42 -45.31 17.26
N ALA A 40 -18.86 -44.10 17.38
CA ALA A 40 -17.51 -43.87 17.85
C ALA A 40 -17.61 -43.01 19.12
N SER A 41 -16.84 -43.33 20.16
CA SER A 41 -17.10 -42.85 21.52
C SER A 41 -16.81 -41.36 21.72
N ALA A 42 -17.69 -40.69 22.47
CA ALA A 42 -17.37 -39.41 23.09
C ALA A 42 -16.58 -39.61 24.39
N LEU A 43 -15.63 -38.72 24.65
CA LEU A 43 -15.08 -38.44 25.99
C LEU A 43 -15.21 -36.94 26.26
N ILE A 44 -15.18 -36.58 27.54
CA ILE A 44 -15.75 -35.32 28.06
C ILE A 44 -14.67 -34.23 28.17
N GLU A 45 -15.00 -33.02 27.72
CA GLU A 45 -14.36 -31.77 28.19
C GLU A 45 -15.45 -30.76 28.61
N ASP A 46 -15.10 -29.88 29.55
CA ASP A 46 -16.03 -28.97 30.23
C ASP A 46 -16.46 -27.76 29.36
N PRO A 47 -17.67 -27.20 29.54
CA PRO A 47 -18.20 -26.14 28.69
C PRO A 47 -17.67 -24.76 29.12
N VAL A 48 -16.36 -24.52 28.94
CA VAL A 48 -15.85 -23.14 28.84
C VAL A 48 -16.41 -22.54 27.56
N ALA A 49 -17.55 -21.88 27.68
CA ALA A 49 -18.24 -21.28 26.55
C ALA A 49 -17.33 -20.25 25.87
N ASN A 50 -16.86 -20.59 24.67
CA ASN A 50 -16.24 -19.66 23.74
C ASN A 50 -17.29 -18.60 23.34
N LYS A 51 -17.44 -17.59 24.20
CA LYS A 51 -18.20 -16.38 23.93
C LYS A 51 -17.38 -15.52 22.98
N GLU A 52 -17.27 -16.00 21.74
CA GLU A 52 -16.62 -15.31 20.63
C GLU A 52 -17.16 -13.89 20.59
N LEU A 53 -16.30 -12.92 20.91
CA LEU A 53 -16.72 -11.54 21.01
C LEU A 53 -17.08 -11.08 19.60
N ALA A 54 -18.36 -10.78 19.35
CA ALA A 54 -18.91 -10.63 18.01
C ALA A 54 -18.27 -9.46 17.25
N THR A 55 -17.20 -9.74 16.50
CA THR A 55 -16.54 -8.79 15.62
C THR A 55 -17.49 -8.42 14.49
N PRO A 56 -17.76 -7.12 14.26
CA PRO A 56 -18.59 -6.72 13.14
C PRO A 56 -17.88 -7.05 11.81
N LEU A 57 -18.62 -7.70 10.89
CA LEU A 57 -18.22 -7.98 9.52
C LEU A 57 -17.05 -8.98 9.33
N ARG A 58 -17.30 -10.27 9.57
CA ARG A 58 -16.55 -11.34 8.86
C ARG A 58 -16.72 -11.14 7.34
N PRO A 59 -15.66 -11.01 6.52
CA PRO A 59 -15.80 -10.82 5.07
C PRO A 59 -16.50 -12.00 4.40
N LEU A 60 -17.37 -11.73 3.41
CA LEU A 60 -18.04 -12.80 2.64
C LEU A 60 -17.02 -13.73 1.99
N ALA A 61 -15.87 -13.17 1.60
CA ALA A 61 -14.71 -13.83 1.02
C ALA A 61 -14.15 -15.03 1.80
N LYS A 62 -14.47 -15.19 3.09
CA LYS A 62 -14.05 -16.34 3.92
C LYS A 62 -15.22 -17.24 4.37
N SER A 63 -16.43 -17.01 3.88
CA SER A 63 -17.61 -17.83 4.17
C SER A 63 -17.81 -18.90 3.08
N PRO A 64 -18.15 -20.16 3.42
CA PRO A 64 -18.41 -21.20 2.44
C PRO A 64 -19.73 -20.94 1.70
N PHE A 65 -19.67 -20.35 0.50
CA PHE A 65 -20.84 -20.12 -0.35
C PHE A 65 -20.64 -20.62 -1.79
N LYS A 66 -21.75 -20.84 -2.50
CA LYS A 66 -21.78 -20.99 -3.96
C LYS A 66 -22.64 -19.89 -4.58
N ARG A 67 -22.16 -19.22 -5.62
CA ARG A 67 -22.82 -18.03 -6.18
C ARG A 67 -22.55 -17.90 -7.68
N ARG A 68 -23.61 -17.71 -8.47
CA ARG A 68 -23.58 -17.43 -9.90
C ARG A 68 -23.66 -15.93 -10.14
N TYR A 69 -22.71 -15.38 -10.89
CA TYR A 69 -22.69 -13.99 -11.31
C TYR A 69 -22.94 -13.89 -12.83
N ARG A 70 -23.79 -12.96 -13.26
CA ARG A 70 -23.85 -12.52 -14.67
C ARG A 70 -22.72 -11.53 -14.90
N VAL A 71 -21.82 -11.85 -15.82
CA VAL A 71 -20.58 -11.11 -16.08
C VAL A 71 -20.69 -10.32 -17.38
N PHE A 72 -20.36 -9.04 -17.32
CA PHE A 72 -20.22 -8.13 -18.45
C PHE A 72 -18.72 -7.78 -18.57
N SER A 73 -18.09 -8.12 -19.70
CA SER A 73 -16.64 -7.94 -19.89
C SER A 73 -16.31 -6.87 -20.93
N ALA A 74 -15.16 -6.23 -20.79
CA ALA A 74 -14.64 -5.24 -21.73
C ALA A 74 -14.36 -5.78 -23.14
N ASN A 75 -14.34 -7.10 -23.37
CA ASN A 75 -14.33 -7.64 -24.74
C ASN A 75 -15.71 -7.59 -25.44
N GLY A 76 -16.73 -7.01 -24.81
CA GLY A 76 -18.10 -6.93 -25.30
C GLY A 76 -18.91 -8.23 -25.15
N GLY A 77 -18.37 -9.25 -24.48
CA GLY A 77 -19.07 -10.48 -24.17
C GLY A 77 -19.91 -10.42 -22.88
N GLN A 78 -20.99 -11.20 -22.86
CA GLN A 78 -21.71 -11.57 -21.64
C GLN A 78 -21.46 -13.04 -21.29
N TYR A 79 -21.25 -13.29 -20.00
CA TYR A 79 -20.81 -14.56 -19.45
C TYR A 79 -21.54 -14.86 -18.14
N THR A 80 -21.40 -16.08 -17.65
CA THR A 80 -21.68 -16.46 -16.27
C THR A 80 -20.38 -16.89 -15.61
N LEU A 81 -20.14 -16.43 -14.38
CA LEU A 81 -19.09 -16.95 -13.50
C LEU A 81 -19.73 -17.57 -12.26
N ASP A 82 -19.66 -18.89 -12.17
CA ASP A 82 -20.00 -19.65 -10.97
C ASP A 82 -18.77 -19.74 -10.07
N LEU A 83 -18.89 -19.31 -8.82
CA LEU A 83 -17.87 -19.47 -7.78
C LEU A 83 -18.38 -20.40 -6.68
N ASP A 84 -17.55 -21.36 -6.30
CA ASP A 84 -17.73 -22.32 -5.21
C ASP A 84 -16.60 -22.14 -4.21
N PHE A 85 -16.83 -21.31 -3.18
CA PHE A 85 -15.84 -21.03 -2.14
C PHE A 85 -15.60 -22.24 -1.23
N SER A 86 -16.57 -23.13 -1.09
CA SER A 86 -16.43 -24.36 -0.30
C SER A 86 -15.44 -25.34 -0.93
N ASN A 87 -15.36 -25.40 -2.26
CA ASN A 87 -14.44 -26.28 -3.01
C ASN A 87 -13.33 -25.50 -3.74
N ARG A 88 -13.20 -24.19 -3.50
CA ARG A 88 -12.27 -23.27 -4.20
C ARG A 88 -12.29 -23.44 -5.74
N ARG A 89 -13.48 -23.56 -6.33
CA ARG A 89 -13.67 -23.85 -7.77
C ARG A 89 -14.45 -22.78 -8.51
N TYR A 90 -14.11 -22.58 -9.78
CA TYR A 90 -14.81 -21.66 -10.66
C TYR A 90 -15.25 -22.32 -11.98
N VAL A 91 -16.32 -21.80 -12.57
CA VAL A 91 -16.71 -22.06 -13.97
C VAL A 91 -17.08 -20.74 -14.62
N PHE A 92 -16.32 -20.33 -15.64
CA PHE A 92 -16.57 -19.17 -16.49
C PHE A 92 -17.08 -19.67 -17.85
N ALA A 93 -18.26 -19.24 -18.29
CA ALA A 93 -18.93 -19.74 -19.50
C ALA A 93 -19.75 -18.64 -20.20
N PRO A 94 -20.05 -18.73 -21.51
CA PRO A 94 -20.94 -17.78 -22.19
C PRO A 94 -22.35 -17.78 -21.57
N SER A 95 -22.98 -16.62 -21.45
CA SER A 95 -24.38 -16.55 -20.99
C SER A 95 -25.32 -17.09 -22.06
N ASP A 96 -26.30 -17.91 -21.65
CA ASP A 96 -27.42 -18.40 -22.45
C ASP A 96 -27.06 -19.40 -23.58
N GLY A 97 -26.58 -20.59 -23.18
CA GLY A 97 -26.90 -21.85 -23.87
C GLY A 97 -26.39 -22.03 -25.30
N GLY A 98 -25.40 -21.25 -25.73
CA GLY A 98 -24.78 -21.37 -27.06
C GLY A 98 -25.51 -20.64 -28.19
N ASN A 99 -26.51 -19.80 -27.89
CA ASN A 99 -27.23 -19.01 -28.91
C ASN A 99 -27.02 -17.49 -28.75
N SER A 100 -25.85 -17.09 -28.25
CA SER A 100 -25.34 -15.72 -28.34
C SER A 100 -24.77 -15.48 -29.74
N ASN A 101 -25.11 -14.37 -30.39
CA ASN A 101 -24.43 -13.87 -31.61
C ASN A 101 -23.02 -13.31 -31.31
N VAL A 102 -22.31 -13.97 -30.40
CA VAL A 102 -20.97 -13.68 -29.91
C VAL A 102 -20.17 -14.97 -30.18
N LEU A 103 -19.20 -14.88 -31.10
CA LEU A 103 -18.36 -15.99 -31.60
C LEU A 103 -19.06 -17.03 -32.52
N GLN A 104 -19.36 -16.62 -33.75
CA GLN A 104 -18.92 -17.40 -34.90
C GLN A 104 -17.96 -16.56 -35.75
N PRO A 105 -16.66 -16.91 -35.82
CA PRO A 105 -15.79 -16.50 -36.92
C PRO A 105 -16.31 -17.11 -38.23
N ILE A 106 -16.30 -16.35 -39.32
CA ILE A 106 -16.94 -16.75 -40.60
C ILE A 106 -16.39 -18.07 -41.17
N ASN A 107 -15.17 -18.49 -40.80
CA ASN A 107 -14.56 -19.75 -41.21
C ASN A 107 -13.75 -20.49 -40.10
N SER A 108 -14.11 -20.41 -38.80
CA SER A 108 -13.32 -21.11 -37.76
C SER A 108 -14.13 -21.62 -36.55
N PRO A 109 -13.98 -22.90 -36.13
CA PRO A 109 -14.79 -23.54 -35.10
C PRO A 109 -14.33 -23.20 -33.66
N VAL A 110 -14.55 -21.96 -33.22
CA VAL A 110 -14.39 -21.58 -31.80
C VAL A 110 -15.67 -21.93 -31.03
N VAL A 111 -15.75 -23.18 -30.58
CA VAL A 111 -16.77 -23.63 -29.62
C VAL A 111 -16.73 -22.76 -28.36
N GLY A 112 -17.89 -22.42 -27.80
CA GLY A 112 -18.03 -21.48 -26.69
C GLY A 112 -17.09 -21.78 -25.52
N MET A 113 -16.27 -20.80 -25.14
CA MET A 113 -15.22 -20.94 -24.14
C MET A 113 -15.79 -21.14 -22.73
N ILE A 114 -16.00 -22.40 -22.36
CA ILE A 114 -16.15 -22.82 -20.97
C ILE A 114 -14.75 -23.03 -20.40
N ALA A 115 -14.38 -22.24 -19.41
CA ALA A 115 -13.15 -22.36 -18.64
C ALA A 115 -13.48 -22.67 -17.19
N SER A 116 -12.92 -23.74 -16.65
CA SER A 116 -13.09 -24.13 -15.25
C SER A 116 -11.76 -24.54 -14.64
N GLY A 117 -11.66 -24.38 -13.32
CA GLY A 117 -10.45 -24.65 -12.56
C GLY A 117 -10.63 -24.28 -11.10
N GLU A 118 -9.53 -24.23 -10.37
CA GLU A 118 -9.52 -23.85 -8.96
C GLU A 118 -9.14 -22.37 -8.79
N PHE A 119 -9.31 -21.82 -7.59
CA PHE A 119 -8.87 -20.47 -7.26
C PHE A 119 -8.32 -20.40 -5.84
N SER A 120 -7.32 -19.54 -5.62
CA SER A 120 -6.72 -19.29 -4.32
C SER A 120 -6.89 -17.83 -3.91
N ASP A 121 -6.74 -17.53 -2.63
CA ASP A 121 -6.39 -16.20 -2.16
C ASP A 121 -5.10 -15.73 -2.87
N ASP A 122 -4.98 -14.42 -3.09
CA ASP A 122 -3.79 -13.78 -3.63
C ASP A 122 -2.80 -13.48 -2.48
N PRO A 123 -1.65 -14.17 -2.38
CA PRO A 123 -0.71 -13.96 -1.28
C PRO A 123 -0.04 -12.57 -1.34
N MET A 124 -0.12 -11.88 -2.48
CA MET A 124 0.41 -10.53 -2.70
C MET A 124 -0.73 -9.49 -2.80
N GLN A 125 -1.95 -9.81 -2.38
CA GLN A 125 -3.03 -8.82 -2.30
C GLN A 125 -4.25 -9.31 -1.47
N PRO A 126 -4.23 -9.19 -0.14
CA PRO A 126 -5.32 -9.64 0.73
C PRO A 126 -6.71 -9.17 0.27
N GLY A 127 -7.67 -10.08 0.13
CA GLY A 127 -9.00 -9.83 -0.42
C GLY A 127 -9.12 -9.90 -1.95
N THR A 128 -8.03 -10.21 -2.67
CA THR A 128 -8.05 -10.66 -4.07
C THR A 128 -7.99 -12.19 -4.12
N PHE A 129 -8.59 -12.76 -5.15
CA PHE A 129 -8.48 -14.17 -5.51
C PHE A 129 -7.85 -14.32 -6.89
N VAL A 130 -7.02 -15.34 -7.06
CA VAL A 130 -6.33 -15.69 -8.31
C VAL A 130 -6.97 -16.95 -8.91
N LEU A 131 -7.44 -16.85 -10.15
CA LEU A 131 -8.06 -17.94 -10.90
C LEU A 131 -6.96 -18.78 -11.56
N GLN A 132 -6.97 -20.10 -11.37
CA GLN A 132 -6.01 -21.02 -11.96
C GLN A 132 -6.11 -20.97 -13.50
N ARG A 133 -4.96 -20.82 -14.19
CA ARG A 133 -4.91 -20.46 -15.61
C ARG A 133 -5.62 -21.45 -16.54
N SER A 134 -6.51 -20.91 -17.38
CA SER A 134 -6.84 -21.49 -18.69
C SER A 134 -6.12 -20.70 -19.81
N LYS A 135 -4.94 -21.18 -20.22
CA LYS A 135 -4.24 -20.80 -21.48
C LYS A 135 -3.85 -19.31 -21.67
N VAL A 136 -2.89 -18.82 -20.88
CA VAL A 136 -2.07 -17.62 -21.24
C VAL A 136 -0.60 -17.90 -20.93
N ASN A 137 0.30 -17.45 -21.82
CA ASN A 137 1.76 -17.58 -21.77
C ASN A 137 2.46 -16.38 -21.09
N SER A 138 1.81 -15.75 -20.11
CA SER A 138 2.34 -14.62 -19.34
C SER A 138 3.30 -15.08 -18.23
N VAL A 139 4.09 -14.16 -17.68
CA VAL A 139 4.87 -14.39 -16.45
C VAL A 139 3.94 -14.30 -15.24
N VAL A 140 3.22 -13.18 -15.09
CA VAL A 140 2.26 -12.97 -13.99
C VAL A 140 0.88 -13.53 -14.36
N ASN A 141 0.17 -14.08 -13.38
CA ASN A 141 -1.26 -14.37 -13.53
C ASN A 141 -2.10 -13.10 -13.25
N LEU A 142 -2.79 -12.62 -14.29
CA LEU A 142 -3.70 -11.47 -14.22
C LEU A 142 -5.16 -11.86 -14.04
N ALA A 143 -5.50 -13.15 -14.19
CA ALA A 143 -6.84 -13.66 -13.97
C ALA A 143 -7.18 -13.60 -12.47
N ARG A 144 -7.74 -12.48 -12.03
CA ARG A 144 -7.96 -12.15 -10.63
C ARG A 144 -9.33 -11.51 -10.42
N PHE A 145 -9.89 -11.63 -9.21
CA PHE A 145 -11.14 -10.97 -8.85
C PHE A 145 -11.20 -10.53 -7.37
N ARG A 146 -12.10 -9.60 -7.06
CA ARG A 146 -12.51 -9.21 -5.71
C ARG A 146 -14.02 -9.29 -5.55
N LEU A 147 -14.46 -9.63 -4.34
CA LEU A 147 -15.87 -9.50 -3.95
C LEU A 147 -16.22 -8.04 -3.60
N LEU A 148 -17.47 -7.67 -3.93
CA LEU A 148 -18.11 -6.40 -3.64
C LEU A 148 -19.54 -6.68 -3.14
N GLY A 149 -19.66 -7.56 -2.14
CA GLY A 149 -20.93 -8.19 -1.75
C GLY A 149 -21.57 -8.97 -2.90
N ASP A 150 -22.65 -8.42 -3.44
CA ASP A 150 -23.45 -9.00 -4.53
C ASP A 150 -22.90 -8.74 -5.94
N ALA A 151 -21.73 -8.10 -6.04
CA ALA A 151 -20.94 -8.00 -7.26
C ALA A 151 -19.52 -8.56 -7.10
N ILE A 152 -18.84 -8.71 -8.23
CA ILE A 152 -17.40 -8.97 -8.35
C ILE A 152 -16.80 -8.06 -9.41
N VAL A 153 -15.60 -7.56 -9.13
CA VAL A 153 -14.73 -6.91 -10.13
C VAL A 153 -13.55 -7.83 -10.39
N GLY A 154 -13.12 -7.97 -11.63
CA GLY A 154 -11.99 -8.84 -11.95
C GLY A 154 -11.49 -8.68 -13.38
N THR A 155 -10.59 -9.58 -13.76
CA THR A 155 -10.13 -9.77 -15.14
C THR A 155 -10.15 -11.25 -15.49
N PHE A 156 -10.43 -11.56 -16.75
CA PHE A 156 -10.36 -12.93 -17.25
C PHE A 156 -9.73 -12.97 -18.66
N PRO A 157 -8.88 -13.97 -18.96
CA PRO A 157 -8.32 -14.13 -20.29
C PRO A 157 -9.39 -14.58 -21.29
N LEU A 158 -9.62 -13.75 -22.30
CA LEU A 158 -10.60 -13.97 -23.38
C LEU A 158 -9.94 -13.74 -24.74
N ALA A 159 -10.49 -14.33 -25.79
CA ALA A 159 -9.94 -14.21 -27.13
C ALA A 159 -10.14 -12.79 -27.70
N ARG A 160 -9.09 -12.22 -28.32
CA ARG A 160 -9.19 -11.02 -29.15
C ARG A 160 -9.80 -11.39 -30.50
N THR A 161 -10.73 -10.59 -31.01
CA THR A 161 -11.61 -10.97 -32.12
C THR A 161 -11.11 -10.62 -33.53
N SER A 162 -9.87 -10.15 -33.68
CA SER A 162 -9.36 -9.51 -34.91
C SER A 162 -8.08 -10.12 -35.50
N LEU A 163 -7.50 -11.18 -34.93
CA LEU A 163 -6.27 -11.80 -35.43
C LEU A 163 -6.33 -13.33 -35.34
N GLU A 164 -5.81 -14.00 -36.37
CA GLU A 164 -5.61 -15.45 -36.39
C GLU A 164 -4.40 -15.84 -35.52
N GLY A 165 -4.66 -16.09 -34.23
CA GLY A 165 -3.64 -16.52 -33.28
C GLY A 165 -4.16 -16.44 -31.84
N THR A 166 -4.42 -17.59 -31.22
CA THR A 166 -5.15 -17.67 -29.94
C THR A 166 -4.28 -17.34 -28.72
N VAL A 167 -3.88 -16.08 -28.58
CA VAL A 167 -3.36 -15.52 -27.33
C VAL A 167 -4.51 -14.89 -26.56
N GLY A 168 -4.75 -15.34 -25.33
CA GLY A 168 -5.78 -14.78 -24.45
C GLY A 168 -5.35 -13.44 -23.85
N ILE A 169 -6.18 -12.41 -24.04
CA ILE A 169 -6.01 -11.06 -23.49
C ILE A 169 -6.89 -10.93 -22.24
N SER A 170 -6.36 -10.33 -21.18
CA SER A 170 -6.99 -10.28 -19.86
C SER A 170 -7.90 -9.05 -19.72
N TYR A 171 -9.17 -9.20 -20.09
CA TYR A 171 -10.13 -8.11 -20.09
C TYR A 171 -10.75 -7.87 -18.71
N PRO A 172 -10.86 -6.61 -18.23
CA PRO A 172 -11.63 -6.30 -17.03
C PRO A 172 -13.12 -6.65 -17.20
N PHE A 173 -13.78 -7.01 -16.10
CA PHE A 173 -15.20 -7.36 -16.07
C PHE A 173 -15.88 -6.94 -14.78
N LEU A 174 -17.20 -6.75 -14.84
CA LEU A 174 -18.09 -6.71 -13.67
C LEU A 174 -19.04 -7.92 -13.70
N GLY A 175 -19.03 -8.71 -12.63
CA GLY A 175 -20.02 -9.74 -12.36
C GLY A 175 -21.04 -9.26 -11.34
N VAL A 176 -22.32 -9.55 -11.54
CA VAL A 176 -23.42 -9.12 -10.65
C VAL A 176 -24.43 -10.26 -10.44
N THR A 177 -25.02 -10.34 -9.24
CA THR A 177 -26.14 -11.26 -8.96
C THR A 177 -27.50 -10.56 -9.01
N ASN A 178 -27.55 -9.29 -8.59
CA ASN A 178 -28.78 -8.56 -8.32
C ASN A 178 -29.13 -7.60 -9.47
N LEU A 179 -29.87 -8.10 -10.47
CA LEU A 179 -30.39 -7.28 -11.57
C LEU A 179 -31.74 -6.64 -11.20
N VAL A 180 -31.91 -5.37 -11.57
CA VAL A 180 -33.14 -4.61 -11.37
C VAL A 180 -34.21 -5.11 -12.35
N SER A 181 -35.19 -5.84 -11.81
CA SER A 181 -36.31 -6.45 -12.53
C SER A 181 -37.56 -5.58 -12.60
N ALA A 182 -37.71 -4.58 -11.73
CA ALA A 182 -38.80 -3.60 -11.77
C ALA A 182 -38.37 -2.35 -12.55
N GLN A 183 -39.12 -1.98 -13.59
CA GLN A 183 -38.73 -0.92 -14.52
C GLN A 183 -38.45 0.43 -13.82
N SER A 184 -39.36 0.83 -12.92
CA SER A 184 -39.26 2.09 -12.15
C SER A 184 -38.09 2.14 -11.16
N ALA A 185 -37.51 1.00 -10.77
CA ALA A 185 -36.36 0.97 -9.88
C ALA A 185 -35.01 1.27 -10.61
N MET A 186 -35.05 1.53 -11.93
CA MET A 186 -33.92 1.97 -12.74
C MET A 186 -33.70 3.49 -12.77
N ASP A 187 -34.68 4.30 -12.34
CA ASP A 187 -34.59 5.77 -12.43
C ASP A 187 -33.34 6.30 -11.70
N GLY A 188 -32.68 7.31 -12.30
CA GLY A 188 -31.44 7.90 -11.82
C GLY A 188 -30.57 8.51 -12.92
N THR A 189 -29.53 9.24 -12.52
CA THR A 189 -28.52 9.82 -13.42
C THR A 189 -27.19 9.10 -13.24
N TYR A 190 -26.52 8.79 -14.34
CA TYR A 190 -25.32 7.96 -14.37
C TYR A 190 -24.23 8.54 -15.28
N ASN A 191 -22.99 8.47 -14.81
CA ASN A 191 -21.78 8.72 -15.57
C ASN A 191 -21.39 7.44 -16.31
N ARG A 192 -21.70 7.38 -17.61
CA ARG A 192 -21.56 6.20 -18.47
C ARG A 192 -20.31 6.25 -19.32
N PHE A 193 -19.41 5.33 -19.03
CA PHE A 193 -18.24 5.02 -19.83
C PHE A 193 -18.54 3.92 -20.84
N THR A 194 -17.93 4.01 -22.01
CA THR A 194 -18.01 3.04 -23.10
C THR A 194 -16.61 2.68 -23.56
N TYR A 195 -16.39 1.40 -23.82
CA TYR A 195 -15.27 0.86 -24.60
C TYR A 195 -15.85 0.14 -25.81
N GLY A 196 -15.26 0.35 -26.98
CA GLY A 196 -15.66 -0.30 -28.22
C GLY A 196 -14.47 -0.85 -28.99
N THR A 197 -14.61 -2.06 -29.51
CA THR A 197 -13.70 -2.65 -30.50
C THR A 197 -14.48 -2.82 -31.81
N PRO A 198 -14.23 -1.95 -32.81
CA PRO A 198 -14.80 -2.15 -34.14
C PRO A 198 -14.30 -3.44 -34.76
N PHE A 199 -15.08 -4.02 -35.68
CA PHE A 199 -14.71 -5.30 -36.29
C PHE A 199 -13.40 -5.27 -37.12
N GLN A 200 -12.97 -4.09 -37.58
CA GLN A 200 -11.74 -3.90 -38.39
C GLN A 200 -10.85 -2.70 -38.00
N ASN A 201 -11.21 -1.93 -36.97
CA ASN A 201 -10.50 -0.69 -36.60
C ASN A 201 -9.96 -0.73 -35.15
N VAL A 202 -9.15 0.28 -34.83
CA VAL A 202 -8.58 0.54 -33.49
C VAL A 202 -9.69 0.68 -32.44
N ALA A 203 -9.41 0.23 -31.21
CA ALA A 203 -10.35 0.37 -30.10
C ALA A 203 -10.57 1.85 -29.72
N TYR A 204 -11.78 2.18 -29.25
CA TYR A 204 -12.18 3.53 -28.84
C TYR A 204 -12.83 3.55 -27.45
N SER A 205 -12.87 4.72 -26.84
CA SER A 205 -13.55 4.97 -25.57
C SER A 205 -14.36 6.26 -25.61
N LEU A 206 -15.49 6.30 -24.90
CA LEU A 206 -16.40 7.46 -24.82
C LEU A 206 -16.92 7.65 -23.39
N ALA A 207 -17.19 8.89 -22.98
CA ALA A 207 -17.78 9.24 -21.69
C ALA A 207 -19.02 10.12 -21.89
N HIS A 208 -20.14 9.70 -21.30
CA HIS A 208 -21.45 10.29 -21.54
C HIS A 208 -22.26 10.31 -20.24
N GLN A 209 -22.91 11.41 -19.89
CA GLN A 209 -23.93 11.35 -18.84
C GLN A 209 -25.26 10.83 -19.44
N ILE A 210 -25.89 9.89 -18.74
CA ILE A 210 -27.22 9.38 -19.05
C ILE A 210 -28.17 9.60 -17.88
N SER A 211 -29.47 9.68 -18.16
CA SER A 211 -30.52 9.66 -17.15
C SER A 211 -31.61 8.70 -17.59
N ILE A 212 -32.04 7.85 -16.67
CA ILE A 212 -33.22 7.01 -16.79
C ILE A 212 -34.32 7.68 -15.96
N SER A 213 -35.49 7.87 -16.55
CA SER A 213 -36.57 8.64 -15.93
C SER A 213 -37.96 8.16 -16.38
N GLY A 214 -38.99 8.68 -15.70
CA GLY A 214 -40.39 8.41 -16.02
C GLY A 214 -40.83 7.01 -15.59
N GLY A 215 -40.31 6.49 -14.46
CA GLY A 215 -40.58 5.12 -14.04
C GLY A 215 -39.85 4.09 -14.91
N GLY A 216 -38.64 4.43 -15.37
CA GLY A 216 -37.78 3.58 -16.18
C GLY A 216 -38.19 3.46 -17.63
N THR A 217 -39.01 4.39 -18.14
CA THR A 217 -39.60 4.33 -19.50
C THR A 217 -38.83 5.17 -20.53
N GLN A 218 -38.00 6.11 -20.09
CA GLN A 218 -37.20 6.98 -20.95
C GLN A 218 -35.71 6.94 -20.56
N LEU A 219 -34.82 6.86 -21.55
CA LEU A 219 -33.40 7.17 -21.38
C LEU A 219 -33.04 8.44 -22.15
N ARG A 220 -32.44 9.42 -21.47
CA ARG A 220 -31.77 10.58 -22.08
C ARG A 220 -30.26 10.40 -22.02
N VAL A 221 -29.55 10.84 -23.05
CA VAL A 221 -28.09 10.81 -23.13
C VAL A 221 -27.56 12.03 -23.88
N CYS A 222 -26.53 12.68 -23.35
CA CYS A 222 -25.71 13.56 -24.18
C CYS A 222 -24.70 12.70 -24.93
N ARG A 223 -24.73 12.69 -26.26
CA ARG A 223 -23.83 11.90 -27.11
C ARG A 223 -22.82 12.83 -27.77
N SER A 224 -21.58 12.80 -27.29
CA SER A 224 -20.49 13.64 -27.77
C SER A 224 -19.20 12.83 -27.79
N ASP A 225 -18.53 12.84 -28.93
CA ASP A 225 -17.30 12.06 -29.13
C ASP A 225 -16.04 12.83 -28.68
N THR A 226 -16.21 14.07 -28.20
CA THR A 226 -15.11 15.00 -27.84
C THR A 226 -15.25 15.67 -26.48
N GLY A 227 -16.40 15.56 -25.79
CA GLY A 227 -16.64 16.23 -24.51
C GLY A 227 -17.58 15.47 -23.59
N PHE A 228 -17.23 15.36 -22.31
CA PHE A 228 -18.04 14.68 -21.31
C PHE A 228 -19.02 15.67 -20.65
N TYR A 229 -20.16 15.92 -21.29
CA TYR A 229 -21.18 16.87 -20.86
C TYR A 229 -22.18 16.30 -19.85
N ARG A 230 -22.68 17.13 -18.93
CA ARG A 230 -23.90 16.87 -18.15
C ARG A 230 -25.17 17.19 -18.95
N LEU A 231 -26.30 16.56 -18.60
CA LEU A 231 -27.54 16.59 -19.38
C LEU A 231 -28.26 17.95 -19.41
N GLU A 232 -28.00 18.81 -18.44
CA GLU A 232 -28.66 20.12 -18.27
C GLU A 232 -28.11 21.18 -19.24
N VAL A 233 -26.88 20.98 -19.71
CA VAL A 233 -26.15 21.89 -20.62
C VAL A 233 -25.78 21.24 -21.94
N CYS A 234 -26.21 19.98 -22.15
CA CYS A 234 -25.95 19.24 -23.37
C CYS A 234 -26.47 20.01 -24.60
N PRO A 235 -25.63 20.28 -25.62
CA PRO A 235 -26.07 20.90 -26.87
C PRO A 235 -27.22 20.10 -27.50
N THR A 236 -28.27 20.79 -27.95
CA THR A 236 -29.55 20.16 -28.33
C THR A 236 -29.44 19.14 -29.47
N GLN A 237 -28.46 19.31 -30.37
CA GLN A 237 -28.15 18.37 -31.44
C GLN A 237 -27.49 17.06 -30.95
N LEU A 238 -26.82 17.10 -29.78
CA LEU A 238 -26.12 15.98 -29.15
C LEU A 238 -27.00 15.22 -28.15
N LEU A 239 -28.06 15.85 -27.63
CA LEU A 239 -29.03 15.20 -26.76
C LEU A 239 -29.87 14.19 -27.57
N LYS A 240 -29.84 12.92 -27.15
CA LYS A 240 -30.70 11.85 -27.68
C LYS A 240 -31.61 11.31 -26.58
N THR A 241 -32.83 10.92 -26.98
CA THR A 241 -33.86 10.38 -26.10
C THR A 241 -34.37 9.07 -26.71
N TYR A 242 -34.38 8.01 -25.91
CA TYR A 242 -34.82 6.67 -26.28
C TYR A 242 -35.97 6.25 -25.38
N ALA A 243 -36.91 5.47 -25.91
CA ALA A 243 -37.85 4.74 -25.06
C ALA A 243 -37.18 3.47 -24.52
N ILE A 244 -37.61 3.01 -23.35
CA ILE A 244 -37.15 1.78 -22.71
C ILE A 244 -38.30 0.79 -22.66
N VAL A 245 -38.07 -0.43 -23.16
CA VAL A 245 -39.02 -1.54 -23.05
C VAL A 245 -38.39 -2.72 -22.31
N ALA A 246 -39.23 -3.52 -21.65
CA ALA A 246 -38.82 -4.82 -21.13
C ALA A 246 -38.48 -5.77 -22.29
N THR A 247 -37.53 -6.69 -22.07
CA THR A 247 -37.35 -7.86 -22.93
C THR A 247 -38.01 -9.09 -22.30
N GLU A 248 -38.05 -10.21 -23.03
CA GLU A 248 -38.47 -11.53 -22.50
C GLU A 248 -37.58 -12.04 -21.35
N ARG A 249 -36.43 -11.41 -21.09
CA ARG A 249 -35.41 -11.83 -20.13
C ARG A 249 -35.44 -10.89 -18.91
N PRO A 250 -35.81 -11.38 -17.70
CA PRO A 250 -35.88 -10.55 -16.49
C PRO A 250 -34.59 -9.79 -16.20
N GLY A 251 -34.70 -8.49 -15.94
CA GLY A 251 -33.55 -7.60 -15.69
C GLY A 251 -32.76 -7.19 -16.94
N ILE A 252 -33.23 -7.54 -18.14
CA ILE A 252 -32.71 -7.01 -19.42
C ILE A 252 -33.79 -6.14 -20.08
N TRP A 253 -33.36 -4.93 -20.46
CA TRP A 253 -34.16 -3.84 -20.99
C TRP A 253 -33.59 -3.42 -22.33
N ARG A 254 -34.45 -3.00 -23.27
CA ARG A 254 -34.04 -2.60 -24.62
C ARG A 254 -34.31 -1.12 -24.84
N LEU A 255 -33.31 -0.41 -25.36
CA LEU A 255 -33.52 0.94 -25.91
C LEU A 255 -34.18 0.84 -27.29
N THR A 256 -35.28 1.56 -27.49
CA THR A 256 -36.01 1.64 -28.76
C THR A 256 -36.00 3.05 -29.32
N THR A 257 -35.87 3.12 -30.63
CA THR A 257 -35.82 4.31 -31.50
C THR A 257 -36.21 3.87 -32.92
N ALA A 258 -36.50 4.84 -33.79
CA ALA A 258 -36.78 4.58 -35.21
C ALA A 258 -35.53 4.07 -35.96
N ASP A 259 -34.32 4.42 -35.51
CA ASP A 259 -33.08 3.87 -36.05
C ASP A 259 -32.76 2.51 -35.40
N THR A 260 -33.01 1.44 -36.13
CA THR A 260 -32.76 0.06 -35.64
C THR A 260 -31.29 -0.23 -35.37
N THR A 261 -30.34 0.58 -35.87
CA THR A 261 -28.90 0.39 -35.62
C THR A 261 -28.48 0.84 -34.22
N GLU A 262 -29.25 1.71 -33.56
CA GLU A 262 -28.96 2.20 -32.20
C GLU A 262 -29.62 1.38 -31.08
N GLN A 263 -30.41 0.36 -31.43
CA GLN A 263 -31.04 -0.51 -30.43
C GLN A 263 -29.97 -1.30 -29.67
N ILE A 264 -30.08 -1.32 -28.34
CA ILE A 264 -29.16 -2.03 -27.46
C ILE A 264 -29.89 -2.59 -26.23
N ASP A 265 -29.52 -3.81 -25.87
CA ASP A 265 -29.92 -4.47 -24.63
C ASP A 265 -28.97 -4.07 -23.49
N PHE A 266 -29.56 -3.67 -22.36
CA PHE A 266 -28.83 -3.27 -21.16
C PHE A 266 -29.51 -3.84 -19.91
N SER A 267 -28.77 -3.85 -18.81
CA SER A 267 -29.26 -4.13 -17.47
C SER A 267 -28.96 -2.95 -16.56
N VAL A 268 -29.72 -2.83 -15.48
CA VAL A 268 -29.29 -2.08 -14.29
C VAL A 268 -29.11 -3.11 -13.18
N ALA A 269 -28.02 -3.02 -12.42
CA ALA A 269 -27.71 -3.91 -11.31
C ALA A 269 -27.60 -3.13 -10.00
N ARG A 270 -27.90 -3.78 -8.87
CA ARG A 270 -27.66 -3.23 -7.54
C ARG A 270 -26.28 -3.65 -7.05
N VAL A 271 -25.39 -2.68 -6.86
CA VAL A 271 -24.04 -2.86 -6.33
C VAL A 271 -23.85 -1.86 -5.18
N GLY A 272 -23.41 -2.31 -4.01
CA GLY A 272 -23.36 -1.46 -2.81
C GLY A 272 -24.71 -0.77 -2.48
N GLY A 273 -25.84 -1.39 -2.83
CA GLY A 273 -27.19 -0.82 -2.72
C GLY A 273 -27.58 0.20 -3.81
N GLN A 274 -26.62 0.74 -4.56
CA GLN A 274 -26.85 1.73 -5.62
C GLN A 274 -27.06 1.07 -7.00
N ASN A 275 -27.74 1.77 -7.91
CA ASN A 275 -27.90 1.32 -9.30
C ASN A 275 -26.59 1.50 -10.09
N VAL A 276 -26.25 0.51 -10.93
CA VAL A 276 -25.17 0.55 -11.92
C VAL A 276 -25.74 0.12 -13.28
N TYR A 277 -25.64 0.97 -14.28
CA TYR A 277 -26.01 0.65 -15.67
C TYR A 277 -24.93 -0.25 -16.30
N LEU A 278 -25.32 -1.30 -17.01
CA LEU A 278 -24.43 -2.26 -17.65
C LEU A 278 -24.96 -2.62 -19.04
N ALA A 279 -24.11 -2.58 -20.06
CA ALA A 279 -24.38 -3.21 -21.35
C ALA A 279 -23.10 -3.86 -21.88
N ALA A 280 -23.21 -5.06 -22.44
CA ALA A 280 -22.15 -5.70 -23.21
C ALA A 280 -22.78 -6.48 -24.35
N GLY A 281 -22.26 -6.34 -25.56
CA GLY A 281 -22.75 -7.09 -26.71
C GLY A 281 -22.17 -6.64 -28.04
N ARG A 282 -22.67 -7.28 -29.11
CA ARG A 282 -22.43 -6.90 -30.50
C ARG A 282 -23.53 -5.95 -30.98
N LEU A 283 -23.14 -4.83 -31.56
CA LEU A 283 -24.05 -3.90 -32.24
C LEU A 283 -24.39 -4.38 -33.67
N PRO A 284 -25.45 -3.85 -34.32
CA PRO A 284 -25.81 -4.22 -35.68
C PRO A 284 -24.72 -3.96 -36.74
N ASN A 285 -23.78 -3.04 -36.50
CA ASN A 285 -22.60 -2.80 -37.33
C ASN A 285 -21.43 -3.79 -37.10
N LEU A 286 -21.66 -4.85 -36.30
CA LEU A 286 -20.70 -5.86 -35.86
C LEU A 286 -19.64 -5.40 -34.82
N ASP A 287 -19.63 -4.13 -34.41
CA ASP A 287 -18.79 -3.66 -33.29
C ASP A 287 -19.14 -4.41 -32.00
N LEU A 288 -18.11 -4.71 -31.20
CA LEU A 288 -18.30 -5.16 -29.82
C LEU A 288 -18.16 -3.95 -28.90
N GLN A 289 -19.08 -3.82 -27.94
CA GLN A 289 -19.05 -2.76 -26.94
C GLN A 289 -19.25 -3.30 -25.52
N PHE A 290 -18.60 -2.63 -24.58
CA PHE A 290 -18.86 -2.69 -23.14
C PHE A 290 -19.18 -1.28 -22.63
N ARG A 291 -20.23 -1.15 -21.82
CA ARG A 291 -20.68 0.10 -21.21
C ARG A 291 -20.94 -0.11 -19.73
N ILE A 292 -20.43 0.78 -18.89
CA ILE A 292 -20.75 0.85 -17.46
C ILE A 292 -21.16 2.27 -17.09
N GLY A 293 -22.27 2.43 -16.38
CA GLY A 293 -22.72 3.71 -15.84
C GLY A 293 -22.80 3.68 -14.32
N LEU A 294 -21.94 4.47 -13.68
CA LEU A 294 -21.92 4.64 -12.23
C LEU A 294 -22.81 5.82 -11.83
N PRO A 295 -23.49 5.78 -10.67
CA PRO A 295 -24.44 6.82 -10.27
C PRO A 295 -23.73 8.17 -10.08
N GLU A 296 -24.42 9.26 -10.44
CA GLU A 296 -23.95 10.62 -10.15
C GLU A 296 -23.82 10.84 -8.63
N THR A 297 -22.66 11.29 -8.17
CA THR A 297 -22.41 11.62 -6.76
C THR A 297 -21.40 12.76 -6.62
N THR A 298 -21.57 13.62 -5.63
CA THR A 298 -20.58 14.64 -5.27
C THR A 298 -19.47 14.11 -4.35
N GLU A 299 -19.66 12.92 -3.76
CA GLU A 299 -18.78 12.37 -2.73
C GLU A 299 -17.50 11.75 -3.31
N TRP A 300 -16.39 12.50 -3.21
CA TRP A 300 -15.07 12.04 -3.63
C TRP A 300 -14.17 11.71 -2.42
N THR A 301 -14.63 10.81 -1.56
CA THR A 301 -13.83 10.36 -0.40
C THR A 301 -12.57 9.62 -0.84
N ALA A 302 -11.50 9.73 -0.04
CA ALA A 302 -10.28 8.97 -0.28
C ALA A 302 -10.56 7.45 -0.18
N ALA A 303 -10.00 6.66 -1.09
CA ALA A 303 -10.25 5.22 -1.18
C ALA A 303 -9.12 4.51 -1.92
N THR A 304 -8.83 3.26 -1.56
CA THR A 304 -8.00 2.37 -2.39
C THR A 304 -8.86 1.29 -3.01
N MET A 305 -8.63 1.01 -4.29
CA MET A 305 -9.50 0.23 -5.15
C MET A 305 -8.67 -0.67 -6.07
N TYR A 306 -9.21 -1.83 -6.41
CA TYR A 306 -8.47 -2.90 -7.10
C TYR A 306 -9.25 -3.41 -8.30
N GLY A 307 -8.53 -3.74 -9.37
CA GLY A 307 -9.10 -4.07 -10.66
C GLY A 307 -8.08 -3.96 -11.79
N ALA A 308 -8.53 -3.62 -12.99
CA ALA A 308 -7.68 -3.65 -14.18
C ALA A 308 -8.13 -2.66 -15.25
N PHE A 309 -7.23 -2.42 -16.21
CA PHE A 309 -7.52 -1.71 -17.46
C PHE A 309 -7.25 -2.60 -18.68
N THR A 310 -7.93 -2.28 -19.80
CA THR A 310 -7.63 -2.87 -21.12
C THR A 310 -6.36 -2.27 -21.71
N ALA A 311 -5.56 -3.09 -22.39
CA ALA A 311 -4.39 -2.59 -23.13
C ALA A 311 -4.75 -1.52 -24.19
N SER A 312 -3.94 -0.45 -24.28
CA SER A 312 -4.07 0.58 -25.32
C SER A 312 -3.47 0.10 -26.64
N SER A 313 -4.11 0.44 -27.77
CA SER A 313 -3.66 0.06 -29.11
C SER A 313 -3.25 1.27 -29.94
N THR A 314 -2.00 1.71 -29.82
CA THR A 314 -1.39 2.73 -30.70
C THR A 314 -0.44 2.06 -31.71
N SER A 315 -0.56 2.40 -32.98
CA SER A 315 0.34 1.93 -34.04
C SER A 315 1.56 2.85 -34.20
N GLY A 316 2.48 2.80 -33.25
CA GLY A 316 3.86 3.33 -33.38
C GLY A 316 4.19 4.62 -32.63
N ASN A 317 5.45 4.65 -32.16
CA ASN A 317 6.35 5.77 -31.82
C ASN A 317 5.92 6.95 -30.93
N GLU A 318 4.64 7.17 -30.61
CA GLU A 318 4.30 8.02 -29.46
C GLU A 318 4.80 7.38 -28.15
N PRO A 319 5.04 8.17 -27.08
CA PRO A 319 5.24 7.64 -25.73
C PRO A 319 3.91 7.04 -25.23
N ALA A 320 3.61 5.84 -25.72
CA ALA A 320 2.42 5.11 -25.36
C ALA A 320 2.36 4.97 -23.84
N LEU A 321 1.14 5.07 -23.30
CA LEU A 321 0.81 4.32 -22.09
C LEU A 321 1.29 2.88 -22.33
N GLN A 322 2.32 2.42 -21.60
CA GLN A 322 2.79 1.01 -21.64
C GLN A 322 1.80 0.09 -20.90
N VAL A 323 0.53 0.32 -21.21
CA VAL A 323 -0.65 -0.36 -20.78
C VAL A 323 -0.82 -1.54 -21.72
N GLY A 324 -0.07 -2.61 -21.43
CA GLY A 324 -0.57 -3.97 -21.66
C GLY A 324 -1.68 -4.28 -20.66
N ASP A 325 -2.24 -5.48 -20.71
CA ASP A 325 -3.20 -5.89 -19.66
C ASP A 325 -2.49 -5.87 -18.30
N ALA A 326 -3.10 -5.25 -17.29
CA ALA A 326 -2.51 -5.12 -15.97
C ALA A 326 -3.52 -5.30 -14.85
N TRP A 327 -3.09 -5.96 -13.78
CA TRP A 327 -3.80 -5.95 -12.50
C TRP A 327 -3.24 -4.80 -11.65
N THR A 328 -4.14 -4.04 -11.02
CA THR A 328 -3.83 -2.69 -10.54
C THR A 328 -4.47 -2.40 -9.19
N ARG A 329 -3.74 -1.60 -8.40
CA ARG A 329 -4.10 -1.04 -7.09
C ARG A 329 -4.08 0.47 -7.24
N THR A 330 -5.23 1.12 -7.08
CA THR A 330 -5.36 2.56 -7.28
C THR A 330 -5.87 3.23 -6.01
N SER A 331 -5.08 4.14 -5.46
CA SER A 331 -5.41 4.97 -4.30
C SER A 331 -5.80 6.37 -4.78
N VAL A 332 -7.02 6.78 -4.44
CA VAL A 332 -7.59 8.10 -4.72
C VAL A 332 -7.41 8.98 -3.49
N HIS A 333 -6.77 10.12 -3.67
CA HIS A 333 -6.55 11.17 -2.67
C HIS A 333 -7.40 12.40 -3.01
N ALA A 334 -7.26 13.50 -2.26
CA ALA A 334 -8.06 14.71 -2.45
C ALA A 334 -7.70 15.48 -3.74
N ASP A 335 -6.43 15.42 -4.15
CA ASP A 335 -5.80 16.20 -5.22
C ASP A 335 -5.23 15.35 -6.36
N SER A 336 -5.09 14.04 -6.13
CA SER A 336 -4.29 13.14 -6.96
C SER A 336 -4.74 11.69 -6.85
N VAL A 337 -4.30 10.86 -7.79
CA VAL A 337 -4.56 9.42 -7.81
C VAL A 337 -3.26 8.67 -8.09
N ARG A 338 -2.91 7.73 -7.21
CA ARG A 338 -1.70 6.90 -7.29
C ARG A 338 -2.09 5.49 -7.72
N GLN A 339 -1.53 5.01 -8.82
CA GLN A 339 -1.82 3.72 -9.44
C GLN A 339 -0.56 2.84 -9.49
N SER A 340 -0.55 1.76 -8.72
CA SER A 340 0.40 0.65 -8.86
C SER A 340 -0.17 -0.36 -9.86
N ALA A 341 0.60 -0.80 -10.86
CA ALA A 341 0.15 -1.69 -11.93
C ALA A 341 1.16 -2.81 -12.22
N VAL A 342 0.72 -4.08 -12.18
CA VAL A 342 1.50 -5.28 -12.53
C VAL A 342 1.05 -5.79 -13.91
N TYR A 343 1.97 -5.90 -14.86
CA TYR A 343 1.71 -6.32 -16.24
C TYR A 343 1.92 -7.84 -16.44
N ALA A 344 1.45 -8.35 -17.57
CA ALA A 344 1.53 -9.77 -17.93
C ALA A 344 2.98 -10.31 -18.01
N ASP A 345 3.94 -9.48 -18.42
CA ASP A 345 5.37 -9.81 -18.52
C ASP A 345 6.11 -9.80 -17.16
N GLY A 346 5.46 -9.35 -16.08
CA GLY A 346 6.06 -9.20 -14.77
C GLY A 346 6.65 -7.82 -14.48
N ASN A 347 6.60 -6.88 -15.42
CA ASN A 347 6.93 -5.49 -15.14
C ASN A 347 5.91 -4.85 -14.19
N TRP A 348 6.36 -3.84 -13.44
CA TRP A 348 5.54 -3.07 -12.51
C TRP A 348 5.82 -1.59 -12.62
N THR A 349 4.76 -0.78 -12.60
CA THR A 349 4.84 0.69 -12.62
C THR A 349 4.02 1.29 -11.49
N VAL A 350 4.54 2.35 -10.86
CA VAL A 350 3.76 3.26 -10.02
C VAL A 350 3.69 4.62 -10.70
N GLU A 351 2.49 5.10 -10.95
CA GLU A 351 2.24 6.44 -11.47
C GLU A 351 1.37 7.23 -10.48
N GLN A 352 1.63 8.53 -10.33
CA GLN A 352 0.76 9.44 -9.57
C GLN A 352 0.33 10.57 -10.51
N ARG A 353 -0.98 10.68 -10.72
CA ARG A 353 -1.60 11.65 -11.63
C ARG A 353 -2.34 12.71 -10.80
N PRO A 354 -2.16 14.01 -11.05
CA PRO A 354 -2.99 15.04 -10.44
C PRO A 354 -4.43 14.93 -10.97
N LEU A 355 -5.41 15.20 -10.09
CA LEU A 355 -6.79 15.39 -10.48
C LEU A 355 -6.93 16.75 -11.18
N VAL A 356 -7.65 16.76 -12.30
CA VAL A 356 -7.90 17.94 -13.11
C VAL A 356 -9.36 18.36 -12.92
N THR A 357 -9.57 19.62 -12.55
CA THR A 357 -10.89 20.26 -12.53
C THR A 357 -11.49 20.21 -13.93
N LEU A 358 -12.60 19.49 -14.08
CA LEU A 358 -13.36 19.49 -15.34
C LEU A 358 -14.06 20.84 -15.52
N ALA A 359 -14.37 21.19 -16.77
CA ALA A 359 -15.10 22.41 -17.08
C ALA A 359 -16.53 22.38 -16.49
N ASN A 360 -17.12 23.57 -16.30
CA ASN A 360 -18.39 23.76 -15.59
C ASN A 360 -19.61 23.10 -16.23
N ASP A 361 -19.45 22.56 -17.44
CA ASP A 361 -20.42 21.84 -18.26
C ASP A 361 -20.29 20.30 -18.17
N ALA A 362 -19.30 19.79 -17.43
CA ALA A 362 -19.14 18.37 -17.12
C ALA A 362 -20.01 17.90 -15.92
N PRO A 363 -20.20 16.58 -15.75
CA PRO A 363 -20.81 16.00 -14.56
C PRO A 363 -20.02 16.29 -13.28
N ILE A 364 -20.75 16.49 -12.18
CA ILE A 364 -20.19 16.90 -10.89
C ILE A 364 -19.49 15.71 -10.22
N GLY A 365 -19.99 14.50 -10.48
CA GLY A 365 -19.39 13.21 -10.10
C GLY A 365 -18.39 12.64 -11.11
N ALA A 366 -17.77 13.47 -11.94
CA ALA A 366 -16.65 13.09 -12.79
C ALA A 366 -15.37 13.87 -12.41
N ARG A 367 -14.20 13.28 -12.65
CA ARG A 367 -12.89 13.95 -12.55
C ARG A 367 -12.05 13.64 -13.78
N GLY A 368 -11.23 14.62 -14.18
CA GLY A 368 -10.12 14.40 -15.10
C GLY A 368 -8.88 13.94 -14.33
N LEU A 369 -7.99 13.21 -15.00
CA LEU A 369 -6.63 12.95 -14.55
C LEU A 369 -5.67 13.29 -15.67
N GLN A 370 -4.60 14.03 -15.38
CA GLN A 370 -3.56 14.32 -16.37
C GLN A 370 -2.70 13.07 -16.57
N SER A 371 -2.51 12.64 -17.83
CA SER A 371 -1.72 11.48 -18.21
C SER A 371 -0.85 11.83 -19.43
N GLY A 372 0.27 12.51 -19.18
CA GLY A 372 1.09 13.10 -20.24
C GLY A 372 0.30 14.10 -21.08
N ASN A 373 0.21 13.85 -22.39
CA ASN A 373 -0.53 14.68 -23.35
C ASN A 373 -2.05 14.37 -23.42
N SER A 374 -2.56 13.43 -22.63
CA SER A 374 -3.97 12.99 -22.63
C SER A 374 -4.66 13.20 -21.28
N THR A 375 -5.98 13.34 -21.32
CA THR A 375 -6.84 13.41 -20.13
C THR A 375 -7.64 12.11 -20.00
N LEU A 376 -7.49 11.44 -18.85
CA LEU A 376 -8.33 10.31 -18.48
C LEU A 376 -9.55 10.84 -17.73
N TYR A 377 -10.73 10.29 -17.98
CA TYR A 377 -11.98 10.71 -17.35
C TYR A 377 -12.54 9.54 -16.54
N GLY A 378 -12.89 9.78 -15.28
CA GLY A 378 -13.46 8.75 -14.40
C GLY A 378 -14.54 9.25 -13.47
N ALA A 379 -15.40 8.34 -13.03
CA ALA A 379 -16.45 8.55 -12.04
C ALA A 379 -16.42 7.42 -11.01
N ARG A 380 -16.81 7.72 -9.77
CA ARG A 380 -16.90 6.76 -8.65
C ARG A 380 -18.34 6.66 -8.17
N GLY A 381 -18.77 5.46 -7.78
CA GLY A 381 -20.09 5.20 -7.23
C GLY A 381 -20.29 3.71 -6.98
N ALA A 382 -21.25 3.32 -6.13
CA ALA A 382 -21.57 1.91 -5.86
C ALA A 382 -20.40 1.04 -5.32
N GLY A 383 -19.38 1.65 -4.71
CA GLY A 383 -18.12 0.96 -4.34
C GLY A 383 -17.18 0.66 -5.52
N LEU A 384 -17.58 1.06 -6.74
CA LEU A 384 -16.85 0.95 -7.99
C LEU A 384 -16.24 2.29 -8.42
N TRP A 385 -15.21 2.21 -9.25
CA TRP A 385 -14.63 3.33 -9.98
C TRP A 385 -14.34 2.85 -11.40
N ALA A 386 -14.65 3.68 -12.38
CA ALA A 386 -14.39 3.39 -13.79
C ALA A 386 -13.74 4.61 -14.44
N MET A 387 -12.82 4.36 -15.37
CA MET A 387 -12.18 5.41 -16.17
C MET A 387 -12.12 5.05 -17.65
N VAL A 388 -12.00 6.05 -18.51
CA VAL A 388 -11.62 5.92 -19.92
C VAL A 388 -10.62 6.98 -20.35
N ALA A 389 -9.88 6.70 -21.42
CA ALA A 389 -9.16 7.73 -22.18
C ALA A 389 -10.09 8.33 -23.25
N LEU A 390 -10.14 9.66 -23.36
CA LEU A 390 -10.79 10.37 -24.47
C LEU A 390 -9.74 11.00 -25.40
N PRO A 391 -10.02 11.13 -26.71
CA PRO A 391 -9.16 11.88 -27.63
C PRO A 391 -9.12 13.37 -27.24
N ARG A 392 -8.01 14.04 -27.58
CA ARG A 392 -7.83 15.47 -27.30
C ARG A 392 -8.73 16.33 -28.19
N PRO A 393 -9.47 17.32 -27.65
CA PRO A 393 -10.19 18.29 -28.48
C PRO A 393 -9.23 19.06 -29.41
N GLY A 394 -9.52 19.04 -30.71
CA GLY A 394 -8.79 19.81 -31.72
C GLY A 394 -7.62 19.09 -32.41
N THR A 395 -7.28 17.84 -32.06
CA THR A 395 -6.34 17.01 -32.85
C THR A 395 -7.10 16.19 -33.89
N SER A 396 -6.58 16.11 -35.12
CA SER A 396 -7.16 15.32 -36.22
C SER A 396 -6.83 13.81 -36.15
N GLU A 397 -6.32 13.33 -35.02
CA GLU A 397 -5.98 11.92 -34.79
C GLU A 397 -7.25 11.05 -34.78
N PRO A 398 -7.37 10.03 -35.65
CA PRO A 398 -8.62 9.33 -35.88
C PRO A 398 -8.90 8.28 -34.80
N TYR A 399 -9.54 8.72 -33.70
CA TYR A 399 -10.20 7.87 -32.67
C TYR A 399 -9.29 6.92 -31.87
N GLN A 400 -7.97 6.93 -32.07
CA GLN A 400 -7.05 6.00 -31.44
C GLN A 400 -6.77 6.37 -29.97
N ASN A 401 -7.47 5.72 -29.03
CA ASN A 401 -6.99 5.40 -27.67
C ASN A 401 -8.08 4.68 -26.85
N GLY A 402 -8.49 3.49 -27.31
CA GLY A 402 -9.39 2.62 -26.58
C GLY A 402 -8.76 2.10 -25.28
N VAL A 403 -9.17 2.69 -24.15
CA VAL A 403 -8.81 2.26 -22.80
C VAL A 403 -10.04 2.38 -21.92
N ILE A 404 -10.44 1.29 -21.27
CA ILE A 404 -11.33 1.32 -20.11
C ILE A 404 -10.67 0.63 -18.93
N GLY A 405 -10.82 1.23 -17.76
CA GLY A 405 -10.43 0.65 -16.49
C GLY A 405 -11.61 0.54 -15.54
N LEU A 406 -11.60 -0.51 -14.72
CA LEU A 406 -12.64 -0.83 -13.74
C LEU A 406 -12.00 -1.33 -12.45
N TRP A 407 -12.39 -0.72 -11.33
CA TRP A 407 -11.94 -1.05 -9.97
C TRP A 407 -13.12 -1.13 -9.02
N GLY A 408 -12.93 -1.85 -7.91
CA GLY A 408 -13.80 -1.81 -6.74
C GLY A 408 -12.98 -1.70 -5.46
N THR A 409 -13.57 -1.14 -4.39
CA THR A 409 -12.90 -1.03 -3.08
C THR A 409 -12.54 -2.40 -2.49
N GLY A 410 -13.35 -3.42 -2.83
CA GLY A 410 -13.36 -4.70 -2.13
C GLY A 410 -14.06 -4.61 -0.78
N GLU A 411 -14.22 -5.75 -0.12
CA GLU A 411 -14.62 -5.84 1.28
C GLU A 411 -13.40 -5.83 2.22
N GLY A 412 -13.51 -5.12 3.34
CA GLY A 412 -12.87 -5.52 4.60
C GLY A 412 -11.34 -5.50 4.68
N VAL A 413 -10.63 -4.83 3.77
CA VAL A 413 -9.16 -4.68 3.84
C VAL A 413 -8.80 -3.21 3.90
N ALA A 414 -8.46 -2.74 5.12
CA ALA A 414 -7.68 -1.52 5.26
C ALA A 414 -6.35 -1.73 4.54
N VAL A 415 -5.94 -0.73 3.74
CA VAL A 415 -4.58 -0.66 3.18
C VAL A 415 -3.58 -0.80 4.31
N ASP A 416 -2.52 -1.62 4.15
CA ASP A 416 -1.47 -1.66 5.16
C ASP A 416 -0.94 -0.24 5.38
N PRO A 417 -1.02 0.30 6.61
CA PRO A 417 -0.76 1.71 6.83
C PRO A 417 0.71 2.06 6.61
N ARG A 418 1.61 1.08 6.47
CA ARG A 418 3.04 1.23 6.15
C ARG A 418 3.32 1.39 4.64
N ASN A 419 2.29 1.37 3.80
CA ASN A 419 2.43 1.54 2.34
C ASN A 419 2.65 3.01 1.98
N ASP A 420 3.88 3.38 1.61
CA ASP A 420 4.22 4.78 1.32
C ASP A 420 5.53 4.97 0.55
N SER A 421 5.88 6.22 0.30
CA SER A 421 7.22 6.68 -0.07
C SER A 421 7.94 7.27 1.15
N TYR A 422 9.15 6.79 1.43
CA TYR A 422 10.02 7.21 2.51
C TYR A 422 11.28 7.88 1.94
N THR A 423 11.71 9.00 2.52
CA THR A 423 13.00 9.64 2.23
C THR A 423 14.08 8.93 3.04
N VAL A 424 15.06 8.37 2.34
CA VAL A 424 16.15 7.53 2.84
C VAL A 424 17.39 8.38 3.08
N PHE A 425 18.00 8.23 4.24
CA PHE A 425 19.29 8.79 4.61
C PHE A 425 20.23 7.61 4.87
N ALA A 426 21.22 7.42 3.99
CA ALA A 426 22.10 6.24 4.02
C ALA A 426 23.54 6.59 4.42
N SER A 427 24.22 5.65 5.06
CA SER A 427 25.62 5.81 5.52
C SER A 427 26.68 5.81 4.41
N ASN A 428 26.27 5.72 3.14
CA ASN A 428 27.09 6.08 1.98
C ASN A 428 27.00 7.58 1.61
N GLY A 429 26.27 8.39 2.38
CA GLY A 429 26.14 9.84 2.16
C GLY A 429 25.10 10.25 1.12
N THR A 430 24.18 9.35 0.70
CA THR A 430 23.13 9.68 -0.29
C THR A 430 21.74 9.79 0.33
N LYS A 431 20.91 10.67 -0.25
CA LYS A 431 19.50 10.92 0.07
C LYS A 431 18.63 10.25 -1.00
N GLN A 432 18.06 9.09 -0.71
CA GLN A 432 17.31 8.28 -1.70
C GLN A 432 15.81 8.23 -1.38
N ARG A 433 15.03 7.56 -2.23
CA ARG A 433 13.58 7.40 -2.08
C ARG A 433 13.21 5.92 -2.08
N LEU A 434 12.83 5.39 -0.92
CA LEU A 434 12.34 4.03 -0.75
C LEU A 434 10.81 4.04 -0.76
N ARG A 435 10.21 3.43 -1.78
CA ARG A 435 8.77 3.12 -1.80
C ARG A 435 8.57 1.69 -1.31
N LEU A 436 7.59 1.48 -0.43
CA LEU A 436 7.16 0.17 0.05
C LEU A 436 5.67 -0.01 -0.22
N ASP A 437 5.31 -1.19 -0.74
CA ASP A 437 3.94 -1.66 -0.90
C ASP A 437 3.86 -3.05 -0.25
N PHE A 438 3.52 -3.12 1.04
CA PHE A 438 3.26 -4.32 1.84
C PHE A 438 1.98 -5.04 1.44
N ASP A 439 1.04 -4.38 0.74
CA ASP A 439 -0.05 -5.12 0.09
C ASP A 439 0.58 -6.02 -1.00
N MET A 440 1.34 -5.43 -1.93
CA MET A 440 1.99 -6.12 -3.07
C MET A 440 3.33 -6.82 -2.76
N HIS A 441 3.87 -6.67 -1.55
CA HIS A 441 5.20 -7.13 -1.15
C HIS A 441 6.33 -6.65 -2.10
N GLN A 442 6.26 -5.41 -2.59
CA GLN A 442 7.24 -4.79 -3.51
C GLN A 442 7.94 -3.58 -2.89
N TYR A 443 9.25 -3.44 -3.18
CA TYR A 443 10.00 -2.21 -2.93
C TYR A 443 10.50 -1.58 -4.24
N GLU A 444 10.70 -0.26 -4.20
CA GLU A 444 11.45 0.50 -5.18
C GLU A 444 12.38 1.47 -4.46
N MET A 445 13.69 1.36 -4.70
CA MET A 445 14.71 2.30 -4.24
C MET A 445 15.13 3.17 -5.43
N VAL A 446 14.94 4.49 -5.33
CA VAL A 446 15.32 5.46 -6.38
C VAL A 446 16.38 6.42 -5.84
N ASP A 447 17.49 6.57 -6.54
CA ASP A 447 18.55 7.52 -6.20
C ASP A 447 18.28 8.95 -6.70
N GLU A 448 19.19 9.86 -6.36
CA GLU A 448 19.15 11.30 -6.71
C GLU A 448 19.25 11.55 -8.22
N SER A 449 19.84 10.60 -8.99
CA SER A 449 19.88 10.64 -10.45
C SER A 449 18.62 10.07 -11.11
N GLY A 450 17.64 9.62 -10.32
CA GLY A 450 16.40 9.02 -10.79
C GLY A 450 16.52 7.56 -11.22
N HIS A 451 17.67 6.91 -11.03
CA HIS A 451 17.82 5.49 -11.32
C HIS A 451 17.16 4.65 -10.22
N SER A 452 16.30 3.71 -10.64
CA SER A 452 15.49 2.88 -9.75
C SER A 452 15.93 1.42 -9.77
N VAL A 453 16.11 0.81 -8.61
CA VAL A 453 16.13 -0.65 -8.43
C VAL A 453 14.88 -1.10 -7.68
N ARG A 454 14.25 -2.16 -8.19
CA ARG A 454 12.97 -2.69 -7.74
C ARG A 454 13.09 -4.18 -7.43
N GLY A 455 12.26 -4.69 -6.54
CA GLY A 455 12.13 -6.12 -6.33
C GLY A 455 11.05 -6.47 -5.30
N PRO A 456 10.77 -7.76 -5.11
CA PRO A 456 9.94 -8.20 -4.01
C PRO A 456 10.69 -8.07 -2.67
N PHE A 457 9.95 -8.04 -1.58
CA PHE A 457 10.47 -8.30 -0.24
C PHE A 457 9.61 -9.35 0.47
N ALA A 458 10.19 -10.06 1.43
CA ALA A 458 9.49 -11.06 2.24
C ALA A 458 9.67 -10.77 3.73
N ALA A 459 8.76 -11.24 4.58
CA ALA A 459 8.99 -11.27 6.02
C ALA A 459 10.16 -12.23 6.34
N ASP A 460 10.98 -11.88 7.33
CA ASP A 460 12.05 -12.77 7.79
C ASP A 460 11.45 -14.02 8.48
N PRO A 461 11.92 -15.24 8.17
CA PRO A 461 11.36 -16.47 8.73
C PRO A 461 11.68 -16.71 10.22
N VAL A 462 12.55 -15.91 10.83
CA VAL A 462 12.99 -16.01 12.23
C VAL A 462 12.61 -14.75 13.04
N GLN A 463 12.72 -13.57 12.44
CA GLN A 463 12.62 -12.28 13.12
C GLN A 463 11.27 -11.58 12.83
N LYS A 464 10.36 -11.55 13.81
CA LYS A 464 9.09 -10.81 13.71
C LYS A 464 9.32 -9.32 13.36
N ASN A 465 8.47 -8.79 12.47
CA ASN A 465 8.48 -7.40 11.98
C ASN A 465 9.76 -6.97 11.24
N VAL A 466 10.63 -7.92 10.88
CA VAL A 466 11.78 -7.73 10.01
C VAL A 466 11.46 -8.30 8.63
N TYR A 467 11.99 -7.67 7.59
CA TYR A 467 11.74 -7.98 6.19
C TYR A 467 13.06 -8.01 5.41
N VAL A 468 13.14 -8.87 4.41
CA VAL A 468 14.33 -9.10 3.55
C VAL A 468 14.04 -8.56 2.15
N PHE A 469 14.90 -7.69 1.64
CA PHE A 469 14.86 -7.21 0.25
C PHE A 469 15.41 -8.27 -0.70
N ALA A 470 14.66 -8.67 -1.73
CA ALA A 470 15.23 -9.42 -2.83
C ALA A 470 15.99 -8.45 -3.76
N THR A 471 17.31 -8.56 -3.79
CA THR A 471 18.21 -7.71 -4.58
C THR A 471 19.37 -8.54 -5.12
N ASP A 472 19.83 -8.22 -6.32
CA ASP A 472 20.93 -8.87 -7.04
C ASP A 472 22.28 -8.15 -6.83
N ARG A 473 22.26 -6.89 -6.36
CA ARG A 473 23.43 -6.01 -6.17
C ARG A 473 24.52 -6.59 -5.26
N VAL A 474 24.17 -7.48 -4.32
CA VAL A 474 25.10 -8.23 -3.46
C VAL A 474 24.62 -9.67 -3.30
N ALA A 475 25.57 -10.61 -3.27
CA ALA A 475 25.30 -12.03 -3.12
C ALA A 475 26.05 -12.59 -1.89
N PRO A 476 25.42 -13.45 -1.05
CA PRO A 476 23.99 -13.71 -0.98
C PRO A 476 23.17 -12.47 -0.59
N SER A 477 22.02 -12.31 -1.23
CA SER A 477 21.08 -11.19 -1.03
C SER A 477 20.42 -11.17 0.35
N SER A 478 20.53 -12.29 1.09
CA SER A 478 19.89 -12.50 2.38
C SER A 478 20.17 -11.39 3.39
N ALA A 479 21.35 -10.76 3.38
CA ALA A 479 21.75 -9.77 4.38
C ALA A 479 21.09 -8.39 4.22
N ALA A 480 20.37 -8.11 3.13
CA ALA A 480 19.64 -6.87 2.93
C ALA A 480 18.30 -6.87 3.70
N ARG A 481 18.30 -6.39 4.95
CA ARG A 481 17.13 -6.39 5.85
C ARG A 481 16.67 -5.00 6.26
N PHE A 482 15.39 -4.88 6.57
CA PHE A 482 14.76 -3.72 7.18
C PHE A 482 13.71 -4.08 8.23
N GLN A 483 13.55 -3.20 9.22
CA GLN A 483 12.46 -3.19 10.18
C GLN A 483 11.63 -1.91 9.96
N VAL A 484 10.32 -2.00 10.13
CA VAL A 484 9.36 -0.93 9.82
C VAL A 484 8.50 -0.57 11.02
N THR A 485 8.27 0.72 11.23
CA THR A 485 7.23 1.31 12.09
C THR A 485 6.21 2.05 11.22
N ILE A 486 5.24 2.73 11.85
CA ILE A 486 4.36 3.63 11.11
C ILE A 486 5.17 4.76 10.43
N ASP A 487 6.02 5.50 11.14
CA ASP A 487 6.66 6.69 10.57
C ASP A 487 7.94 6.41 9.76
N ALA A 488 8.66 5.32 10.07
CA ALA A 488 10.03 5.10 9.61
C ALA A 488 10.40 3.63 9.34
N VAL A 489 11.43 3.45 8.53
CA VAL A 489 12.12 2.20 8.20
C VAL A 489 13.58 2.33 8.63
N ILE A 490 14.16 1.29 9.22
CA ILE A 490 15.60 1.22 9.52
C ILE A 490 16.12 -0.11 8.98
N GLY A 491 17.27 -0.11 8.32
CA GLY A 491 17.81 -1.33 7.73
C GLY A 491 19.20 -1.17 7.11
N ALA A 492 19.63 -2.20 6.40
CA ALA A 492 20.81 -2.19 5.55
C ALA A 492 20.41 -2.59 4.13
N PHE A 493 20.90 -1.84 3.14
CA PHE A 493 20.63 -2.08 1.72
C PHE A 493 21.93 -1.95 0.92
N PRO A 494 22.09 -2.66 -0.21
CA PRO A 494 23.25 -2.50 -1.10
C PRO A 494 23.21 -1.16 -1.85
N PHE A 495 23.83 -0.15 -1.22
CA PHE A 495 24.10 1.14 -1.82
C PHE A 495 25.48 1.16 -2.48
N LEU A 496 25.66 2.02 -3.48
CA LEU A 496 26.94 2.21 -4.15
C LEU A 496 27.95 2.81 -3.16
N GLU A 497 29.19 2.31 -3.16
CA GLU A 497 30.24 2.85 -2.30
C GLU A 497 30.68 4.26 -2.72
N SER A 498 30.76 5.18 -1.75
CA SER A 498 31.19 6.57 -1.95
C SER A 498 32.67 6.75 -2.30
N ASN A 499 33.46 5.67 -2.24
CA ASN A 499 34.87 5.63 -2.61
C ASN A 499 35.11 5.57 -4.13
N GLY A 500 34.06 5.49 -4.96
CA GLY A 500 34.15 5.39 -6.42
C GLY A 500 34.53 4.01 -6.96
N SER A 501 34.46 2.94 -6.14
CA SER A 501 34.86 1.58 -6.54
C SER A 501 33.96 0.92 -7.59
N GLY A 502 32.78 1.49 -7.83
CA GLY A 502 31.72 0.89 -8.65
C GLY A 502 31.01 -0.31 -7.98
N ARG A 503 31.33 -0.62 -6.72
CA ARG A 503 30.77 -1.76 -5.98
C ARG A 503 29.58 -1.34 -5.10
N TYR A 504 28.72 -2.31 -4.82
CA TYR A 504 27.67 -2.17 -3.82
C TYR A 504 28.11 -2.77 -2.48
N ALA A 505 27.81 -2.06 -1.40
CA ALA A 505 28.05 -2.51 -0.04
C ALA A 505 26.77 -2.36 0.80
N LEU A 506 26.56 -3.27 1.75
CA LEU A 506 25.46 -3.17 2.70
C LEU A 506 25.77 -2.06 3.71
N GLN A 507 25.09 -0.92 3.55
CA GLN A 507 25.26 0.26 4.39
C GLN A 507 23.95 0.52 5.17
N PRO A 508 24.03 0.78 6.49
CA PRO A 508 22.89 1.23 7.29
C PRO A 508 22.18 2.46 6.71
N PHE A 509 20.85 2.50 6.86
CA PHE A 509 20.02 3.65 6.53
C PHE A 509 18.88 3.84 7.55
N VAL A 510 18.42 5.10 7.65
CA VAL A 510 17.10 5.46 8.21
C VAL A 510 16.27 6.02 7.07
N ALA A 511 15.03 5.58 6.90
CA ALA A 511 14.09 6.20 5.97
C ALA A 511 12.84 6.66 6.70
N ALA A 512 12.37 7.88 6.43
CA ALA A 512 11.21 8.48 7.09
C ALA A 512 10.26 9.11 6.07
N ARG A 513 8.95 9.00 6.32
CA ARG A 513 7.91 9.63 5.47
C ARG A 513 7.33 10.91 6.08
N ASN A 514 7.38 11.03 7.41
CA ASN A 514 6.81 12.15 8.16
C ASN A 514 7.90 13.20 8.43
N LEU A 515 8.31 13.93 7.39
CA LEU A 515 9.29 15.01 7.52
C LEU A 515 8.63 16.31 8.01
N VAL A 516 9.33 17.03 8.89
CA VAL A 516 8.92 18.34 9.41
C VAL A 516 9.09 19.39 8.32
N ILE A 517 7.98 19.99 7.90
CA ILE A 517 7.93 21.00 6.81
C ILE A 517 7.74 22.44 7.32
N ASP A 518 7.42 22.64 8.60
CA ASP A 518 7.23 23.94 9.23
C ASP A 518 8.19 24.07 10.43
N ALA A 519 8.96 25.15 10.49
CA ALA A 519 9.99 25.38 11.50
C ALA A 519 9.44 25.61 12.92
N THR A 520 8.15 25.93 13.07
CA THR A 520 7.48 26.01 14.37
C THR A 520 7.32 24.62 15.01
N GLU A 521 7.25 23.57 14.19
CA GLU A 521 7.08 22.18 14.66
C GLU A 521 8.32 21.58 15.31
N PHE A 522 9.49 22.20 15.14
CA PHE A 522 10.68 21.84 15.90
C PHE A 522 10.38 21.85 17.42
N HIS A 523 9.55 22.79 17.90
CA HIS A 523 9.29 23.06 19.32
C HIS A 523 8.15 22.28 20.00
N LEU A 524 7.51 21.32 19.33
CA LEU A 524 6.26 20.69 19.82
C LEU A 524 6.40 19.77 21.06
N VAL A 525 7.48 19.86 21.85
CA VAL A 525 7.70 19.08 23.09
C VAL A 525 8.13 19.96 24.28
N GLY A 526 7.50 21.12 24.45
CA GLY A 526 7.41 21.84 25.74
C GLY A 526 8.68 22.50 26.31
N SER A 527 9.83 22.29 25.68
CA SER A 527 11.12 22.93 25.99
C SER A 527 12.02 22.86 24.74
N LEU A 528 13.12 23.62 24.73
CA LEU A 528 14.05 23.63 23.58
C LEU A 528 14.54 22.19 23.29
N PRO A 529 14.32 21.64 22.07
CA PRO A 529 14.69 20.27 21.77
C PRO A 529 16.21 20.18 21.56
N ARG A 530 16.91 19.75 22.61
CA ARG A 530 18.30 19.36 22.52
C ARG A 530 18.43 17.98 21.90
N PHE A 531 19.37 17.83 20.97
CA PHE A 531 19.66 16.58 20.30
C PHE A 531 21.05 16.07 20.66
N ASN A 532 21.15 14.78 20.94
CA ASN A 532 22.40 14.01 20.95
C ASN A 532 22.68 13.60 19.50
N MET A 533 23.64 14.26 18.83
CA MET A 533 24.01 13.98 17.45
C MET A 533 25.16 12.99 17.37
N PHE A 534 24.95 11.95 16.57
CA PHE A 534 25.88 10.86 16.32
C PHE A 534 26.18 10.87 14.81
N SER A 535 27.43 11.10 14.44
CA SER A 535 27.87 11.34 13.07
C SER A 535 29.08 10.48 12.70
N VAL A 536 29.09 9.92 11.49
CA VAL A 536 30.25 9.26 10.88
C VAL A 536 30.57 9.89 9.54
N ALA A 537 31.87 9.98 9.23
CA ALA A 537 32.37 10.38 7.92
C ALA A 537 33.30 9.30 7.37
N ARG A 538 33.05 8.82 6.14
CA ARG A 538 33.84 7.76 5.49
C ARG A 538 34.24 8.13 4.07
N GLY A 539 35.52 7.97 3.74
CA GLY A 539 36.11 8.22 2.42
C GLY A 539 37.26 7.25 2.13
N ALA A 540 37.98 7.48 1.03
CA ALA A 540 39.10 6.62 0.64
C ALA A 540 40.24 6.66 1.68
N GLY A 541 40.39 5.58 2.46
CA GLY A 541 41.37 5.50 3.55
C GLY A 541 41.08 6.36 4.78
N ILE A 542 39.90 7.01 4.84
CA ILE A 542 39.50 7.90 5.93
C ILE A 542 38.23 7.35 6.56
N ALA A 543 38.27 7.14 7.87
CA ALA A 543 37.12 6.85 8.70
C ALA A 543 37.16 7.82 9.89
N ASP A 544 36.02 8.39 10.24
CA ASP A 544 35.89 9.30 11.37
C ASP A 544 34.52 9.16 12.02
N SER A 545 34.47 9.46 13.31
CA SER A 545 33.27 9.39 14.15
C SER A 545 33.25 10.59 15.09
N THR A 546 32.09 11.23 15.23
CA THR A 546 31.91 12.35 16.15
C THR A 546 30.58 12.27 16.89
N THR A 547 30.61 12.69 18.15
CA THR A 547 29.43 12.94 18.98
C THR A 547 29.40 14.39 19.40
N SER A 548 28.25 15.03 19.29
CA SER A 548 28.05 16.42 19.74
C SER A 548 26.62 16.61 20.24
N THR A 549 26.39 17.67 21.00
CA THR A 549 25.03 18.16 21.25
C THR A 549 24.72 19.36 20.36
N PHE A 550 23.45 19.53 20.02
CA PHE A 550 22.96 20.78 19.44
C PHE A 550 21.55 21.11 19.95
N ASP A 551 21.23 22.39 19.98
CA ASP A 551 19.89 22.92 20.21
C ASP A 551 19.34 23.45 18.88
N LEU A 552 18.30 22.82 18.35
CA LEU A 552 17.59 23.32 17.16
C LEU A 552 16.33 24.04 17.65
N TYR A 553 16.28 25.36 17.51
CA TYR A 553 15.20 26.16 18.08
C TYR A 553 14.68 27.26 17.17
N TYR A 554 13.36 27.41 17.14
CA TYR A 554 12.71 28.61 16.67
C TYR A 554 12.98 29.74 17.69
N SER A 555 13.74 30.78 17.29
CA SER A 555 13.92 31.96 18.14
C SER A 555 12.64 32.80 18.15
N GLY A 556 12.40 33.54 19.23
CA GLY A 556 11.20 34.38 19.39
C GLY A 556 11.09 35.57 18.42
N ALA A 557 12.02 35.68 17.45
CA ALA A 557 12.04 36.67 16.38
C ALA A 557 11.63 36.06 15.01
N ASN A 558 10.92 34.94 15.01
CA ASN A 558 10.45 34.17 13.84
C ASN A 558 11.54 33.54 12.95
N THR A 559 12.79 33.47 13.43
CA THR A 559 13.91 32.84 12.71
C THR A 559 14.30 31.52 13.39
N PRO A 560 14.25 30.37 12.70
CA PRO A 560 14.82 29.14 13.22
C PRO A 560 16.35 29.18 13.17
N THR A 561 16.95 28.66 14.23
CA THR A 561 18.40 28.68 14.47
C THR A 561 18.86 27.33 15.01
N LEU A 562 19.99 26.85 14.49
CA LEU A 562 20.66 25.64 14.94
C LEU A 562 21.94 26.05 15.69
N GLY A 563 21.96 25.85 17.00
CA GLY A 563 23.13 26.07 17.85
C GLY A 563 23.85 24.76 18.12
N VAL A 564 25.02 24.56 17.52
CA VAL A 564 25.85 23.36 17.69
C VAL A 564 26.85 23.57 18.84
N CYS A 565 27.13 22.51 19.59
CA CYS A 565 28.18 22.44 20.61
C CYS A 565 29.21 21.34 20.28
N SER A 566 30.32 21.71 19.65
CA SER A 566 31.46 20.81 19.42
C SER A 566 32.45 20.79 20.60
N THR A 567 32.14 20.05 21.67
CA THR A 567 33.11 19.78 22.76
C THR A 567 33.14 18.31 23.19
N ASP A 568 34.30 17.67 23.09
CA ASP A 568 34.69 16.53 23.94
C ASP A 568 35.48 17.10 25.15
N PRO A 569 35.14 16.75 26.41
CA PRO A 569 33.97 15.98 26.83
C PRO A 569 32.66 16.74 26.62
N LEU A 570 31.61 15.97 26.29
CA LEU A 570 30.24 16.43 26.09
C LEU A 570 29.73 17.20 27.33
N LYS A 571 29.55 18.51 27.19
CA LYS A 571 29.05 19.38 28.27
C LYS A 571 27.52 19.36 28.33
N PRO A 572 26.92 19.36 29.55
CA PRO A 572 25.46 19.33 29.74
C PRO A 572 24.81 20.70 29.53
N MET A 573 25.62 21.75 29.66
CA MET A 573 25.28 23.15 29.46
C MET A 573 26.45 23.76 28.70
N CYS A 574 26.30 23.85 27.39
CA CYS A 574 27.20 24.53 26.49
C CYS A 574 26.48 25.75 25.92
N THR A 575 27.17 26.88 25.84
CA THR A 575 26.79 27.89 24.85
C THR A 575 27.22 27.35 23.49
N PRO A 576 26.37 27.40 22.44
CA PRO A 576 26.77 26.97 21.09
C PRO A 576 28.06 27.65 20.63
N ASP A 577 29.04 26.85 20.22
CA ASP A 577 30.30 27.35 19.67
C ASP A 577 30.17 27.68 18.17
N ARG A 578 29.16 27.11 17.50
CA ARG A 578 28.72 27.49 16.16
C ARG A 578 27.22 27.69 16.11
N ASN A 579 26.78 28.79 15.50
CA ASN A 579 25.37 29.12 15.30
C ASN A 579 25.08 29.16 13.79
N TYR A 580 23.96 28.58 13.40
CA TYR A 580 23.52 28.52 12.01
C TYR A 580 22.11 29.11 11.88
N SER A 581 21.89 29.99 10.91
CA SER A 581 20.53 30.35 10.48
C SER A 581 19.95 29.21 9.65
N VAL A 582 18.70 28.84 9.93
CA VAL A 582 18.01 27.76 9.22
C VAL A 582 16.99 28.35 8.23
N THR A 583 16.97 27.83 7.01
CA THR A 583 16.01 28.18 5.95
C THR A 583 15.46 26.92 5.31
N THR A 584 14.27 26.98 4.69
CA THR A 584 13.74 25.88 3.87
C THR A 584 14.68 25.58 2.69
N GLY A 585 14.89 24.31 2.39
CA GLY A 585 15.59 23.84 1.19
C GLY A 585 14.72 23.86 -0.06
N SER A 586 15.16 23.14 -1.10
CA SER A 586 14.46 23.03 -2.39
C SER A 586 13.37 21.94 -2.42
N GLU A 587 13.35 21.04 -1.44
CA GLU A 587 12.37 19.96 -1.30
C GLU A 587 11.56 20.09 0.01
N ALA A 588 10.37 19.51 0.05
CA ALA A 588 9.57 19.45 1.27
C ALA A 588 10.27 18.61 2.37
N GLY A 589 10.50 19.22 3.53
CA GLY A 589 11.20 18.59 4.66
C GLY A 589 12.73 18.65 4.57
N ASP A 590 13.26 19.34 3.57
CA ASP A 590 14.67 19.69 3.43
C ASP A 590 14.92 21.08 4.05
N TRP A 591 15.99 21.21 4.81
CA TRP A 591 16.36 22.42 5.53
C TRP A 591 17.85 22.72 5.34
N VAL A 592 18.19 23.99 5.12
CA VAL A 592 19.58 24.45 4.97
C VAL A 592 19.99 25.17 6.25
N ALA A 593 21.05 24.68 6.90
CA ALA A 593 21.75 25.39 7.96
C ALA A 593 22.92 26.17 7.36
N THR A 594 23.06 27.47 7.65
CA THR A 594 24.18 28.31 7.21
C THR A 594 24.83 29.00 8.40
N ASN A 595 26.14 28.79 8.62
CA ASN A 595 26.86 29.31 9.78
C ASN A 595 26.89 30.86 9.75
N THR A 596 26.41 31.49 10.83
CA THR A 596 26.27 32.94 10.91
C THR A 596 27.61 33.68 10.94
N ALA A 597 28.72 32.99 11.24
CA ALA A 597 30.08 33.52 11.19
C ALA A 597 30.83 33.16 9.89
N ASN A 598 30.36 32.19 9.11
CA ASN A 598 30.97 31.78 7.84
C ASN A 598 29.94 31.14 6.90
N ALA A 599 29.40 31.90 5.94
CA ALA A 599 28.39 31.38 5.02
C ALA A 599 28.87 30.22 4.10
N SER A 600 30.17 29.94 4.02
CA SER A 600 30.69 28.75 3.31
C SER A 600 30.61 27.45 4.13
N ASP A 601 30.40 27.54 5.45
CA ASP A 601 30.00 26.42 6.30
C ASP A 601 28.47 26.35 6.32
N ASN A 602 27.92 25.65 5.32
CA ASN A 602 26.48 25.38 5.20
C ASN A 602 26.23 23.91 4.82
N PHE A 603 25.05 23.40 5.16
CA PHE A 603 24.65 22.04 4.84
C PHE A 603 23.12 21.85 4.82
N HIS A 604 22.68 20.87 4.05
CA HIS A 604 21.30 20.38 4.06
C HIS A 604 21.10 19.32 5.15
N PHE A 605 19.92 19.33 5.78
CA PHE A 605 19.46 18.36 6.76
C PHE A 605 17.94 18.20 6.72
N SER A 606 17.41 17.19 7.38
CA SER A 606 15.98 17.00 7.62
C SER A 606 15.70 16.76 9.10
N VAL A 607 14.47 17.04 9.52
CA VAL A 607 13.92 16.53 10.78
C VAL A 607 12.72 15.66 10.44
N ALA A 608 12.68 14.45 10.99
CA ALA A 608 11.59 13.50 10.83
C ALA A 608 10.86 13.31 12.16
N ARG A 609 9.53 13.13 12.13
CA ARG A 609 8.78 12.62 13.27
C ARG A 609 8.82 11.10 13.24
N ILE A 610 9.43 10.47 14.23
CA ILE A 610 9.53 9.01 14.36
C ILE A 610 9.00 8.60 15.74
N GLY A 611 7.92 7.83 15.78
CA GLY A 611 7.30 7.40 17.04
C GLY A 611 6.74 8.57 17.87
N GLY A 612 6.38 9.68 17.21
CA GLY A 612 5.98 10.93 17.84
C GLY A 612 7.12 11.80 18.38
N LYS A 613 8.38 11.49 18.08
CA LYS A 613 9.56 12.28 18.45
C LYS A 613 10.24 12.91 17.23
N ASN A 614 10.75 14.13 17.36
CA ASN A 614 11.60 14.73 16.34
C ASN A 614 12.97 14.02 16.33
N VAL A 615 13.44 13.63 15.16
CA VAL A 615 14.75 13.01 14.91
C VAL A 615 15.42 13.77 13.78
N TYR A 616 16.61 14.31 14.03
CA TYR A 616 17.42 14.95 12.99
C TYR A 616 18.08 13.87 12.12
N LEU A 617 18.11 14.08 10.80
CA LEU A 617 18.67 13.17 9.82
C LEU A 617 19.47 13.95 8.78
N ARG A 618 20.69 13.50 8.47
CA ARG A 618 21.50 14.01 7.37
C ARG A 618 22.29 12.89 6.72
N ALA A 619 22.27 12.86 5.40
CA ALA A 619 23.16 12.07 4.56
C ALA A 619 23.66 13.01 3.46
N ALA A 620 24.98 13.14 3.30
CA ALA A 620 25.60 14.00 2.29
C ALA A 620 27.00 13.48 1.92
N VAL A 621 27.54 13.95 0.80
CA VAL A 621 28.98 13.91 0.52
C VAL A 621 29.57 15.28 0.82
N ASP A 622 30.62 15.35 1.62
CA ASP A 622 31.27 16.62 1.98
C ASP A 622 32.31 17.10 0.94
N SER A 623 32.84 18.30 1.14
CA SER A 623 33.87 18.90 0.27
C SER A 623 35.21 18.15 0.22
N SER A 624 35.40 17.16 1.09
CA SER A 624 36.55 16.24 1.10
C SER A 624 36.20 14.88 0.45
N ASN A 625 35.06 14.78 -0.24
CA ASN A 625 34.49 13.56 -0.80
C ASN A 625 34.33 12.43 0.25
N ARG A 626 33.95 12.78 1.49
CA ARG A 626 33.56 11.82 2.52
C ARG A 626 32.04 11.70 2.55
N ALA A 627 31.54 10.48 2.55
CA ALA A 627 30.18 10.17 2.93
C ALA A 627 29.96 10.52 4.41
N VAL A 628 29.17 11.54 4.67
CA VAL A 628 28.75 11.97 6.01
C VAL A 628 27.33 11.44 6.25
N PHE A 629 27.13 10.80 7.39
CA PHE A 629 25.82 10.35 7.84
C PHE A 629 25.64 10.63 9.33
N GLU A 630 24.58 11.38 9.64
CA GLU A 630 24.33 11.94 10.96
C GLU A 630 22.88 11.71 11.37
N VAL A 631 22.68 11.31 12.62
CA VAL A 631 21.36 11.17 13.23
C VAL A 631 21.39 11.83 14.60
N GLY A 632 20.37 12.65 14.90
CA GLY A 632 20.21 13.31 16.18
C GLY A 632 18.95 12.83 16.89
N LEU A 633 19.10 12.32 18.12
CA LEU A 633 17.98 11.90 18.97
C LEU A 633 17.71 12.93 20.07
N THR A 634 16.43 13.20 20.38
CA THR A 634 16.05 14.11 21.47
C THR A 634 16.58 13.66 22.83
N THR A 635 17.16 14.58 23.60
CA THR A 635 17.43 14.33 25.02
C THR A 635 16.13 14.39 25.82
N TRP A 636 15.95 13.48 26.77
CA TRP A 636 14.79 13.47 27.68
C TRP A 636 15.25 13.24 29.12
N ALA A 637 14.47 13.74 30.08
CA ALA A 637 14.71 13.58 31.51
C ALA A 637 13.40 13.30 32.26
N PRO A 638 13.39 12.43 33.29
CA PRO A 638 14.51 11.62 33.78
C PRO A 638 14.79 10.43 32.85
N PHE A 639 16.03 10.33 32.34
CA PHE A 639 16.43 9.29 31.39
C PHE A 639 16.51 7.91 32.05
N GLN A 640 15.99 6.88 31.39
CA GLN A 640 16.16 5.48 31.79
C GLN A 640 16.66 4.65 30.60
N TRP A 641 17.78 3.94 30.79
CA TRP A 641 18.30 2.97 29.83
C TRP A 641 17.42 1.71 29.85
N PRO A 642 16.71 1.38 28.75
CA PRO A 642 15.80 0.25 28.74
C PRO A 642 16.55 -1.08 28.55
N ALA A 643 16.08 -2.12 29.23
CA ALA A 643 16.52 -3.49 28.98
C ALA A 643 15.61 -4.13 27.93
N ASN A 644 15.99 -4.03 26.66
CA ASN A 644 15.18 -4.42 25.50
C ASN A 644 15.91 -5.47 24.66
N SER A 645 15.17 -6.41 24.07
CA SER A 645 15.63 -7.15 22.90
C SER A 645 15.22 -6.41 21.61
N PHE A 646 16.06 -6.48 20.59
CA PHE A 646 15.84 -5.82 19.31
C PHE A 646 15.94 -6.85 18.17
N PRO A 647 14.90 -6.98 17.32
CA PRO A 647 14.88 -8.02 16.30
C PRO A 647 15.83 -7.68 15.15
N LEU A 648 16.05 -6.39 14.84
CA LEU A 648 17.04 -5.93 13.86
C LEU A 648 18.01 -4.90 14.46
N THR A 649 19.29 -5.08 14.12
CA THR A 649 20.38 -4.13 14.28
C THR A 649 21.29 -4.20 13.05
N VAL A 650 21.86 -3.08 12.62
CA VAL A 650 22.72 -2.96 11.42
C VAL A 650 23.90 -2.05 11.69
N SER A 651 25.06 -2.27 11.06
CA SER A 651 26.26 -1.44 11.29
C SER A 651 27.10 -1.18 10.04
N THR A 652 27.97 -0.16 10.11
CA THR A 652 28.86 0.26 9.01
C THR A 652 30.03 -0.70 8.74
N LEU A 653 30.16 -1.77 9.53
CA LEU A 653 31.04 -2.91 9.24
C LEU A 653 30.47 -3.80 8.11
N GLY A 654 29.19 -3.63 7.78
CA GLY A 654 28.42 -4.57 6.98
C GLY A 654 27.69 -5.59 7.85
N GLY A 655 26.63 -6.17 7.29
CA GLY A 655 25.82 -7.18 7.95
C GLY A 655 24.64 -6.64 8.78
N TYR A 656 23.86 -7.58 9.30
CA TYR A 656 22.65 -7.36 10.09
C TYR A 656 22.65 -8.33 11.27
N GLY A 657 21.98 -8.00 12.36
CA GLY A 657 21.89 -8.88 13.52
C GLY A 657 20.57 -8.77 14.26
N SER A 658 20.40 -9.62 15.26
CA SER A 658 19.56 -9.34 16.43
C SER A 658 20.47 -9.04 17.63
N GLY A 659 19.93 -8.35 18.62
CA GLY A 659 20.69 -7.93 19.79
C GLY A 659 19.80 -7.60 20.99
N GLY A 660 20.43 -7.10 22.04
CA GLY A 660 19.73 -6.63 23.23
C GLY A 660 20.56 -5.68 24.08
N THR A 661 19.88 -4.69 24.68
CA THR A 661 20.42 -3.88 25.76
C THR A 661 20.09 -4.50 27.11
N SER A 662 21.01 -4.30 28.05
CA SER A 662 20.71 -4.27 29.47
C SER A 662 21.05 -2.87 30.01
N VAL A 663 20.80 -2.64 31.30
CA VAL A 663 21.26 -1.42 31.97
C VAL A 663 22.78 -1.25 31.96
N ASN A 664 23.58 -2.28 31.66
CA ASN A 664 25.05 -2.26 31.74
C ASN A 664 25.78 -2.72 30.46
N ALA A 665 25.09 -3.11 29.39
CA ALA A 665 25.73 -3.64 28.17
C ALA A 665 24.82 -3.58 26.95
N ILE A 666 25.41 -3.56 25.76
CA ILE A 666 24.75 -3.79 24.46
C ILE A 666 25.41 -5.00 23.80
N ASN A 667 24.62 -6.03 23.50
CA ASN A 667 25.07 -7.26 22.86
C ASN A 667 24.41 -7.43 21.50
N THR A 668 25.15 -7.89 20.50
CA THR A 668 24.68 -8.09 19.12
C THR A 668 25.46 -9.23 18.48
N VAL A 669 24.81 -9.97 17.57
CA VAL A 669 25.51 -10.88 16.64
C VAL A 669 25.18 -10.44 15.22
N PHE A 670 26.16 -9.86 14.52
CA PHE A 670 26.03 -9.45 13.12
C PHE A 670 26.34 -10.62 12.20
N ASN A 671 25.34 -11.11 11.48
CA ASN A 671 25.52 -12.00 10.34
C ASN A 671 26.02 -11.19 9.14
N GLN A 672 27.17 -11.59 8.62
CA GLN A 672 27.85 -10.96 7.51
C GLN A 672 27.35 -11.48 6.15
N PRO A 673 27.62 -10.76 5.05
CA PRO A 673 27.24 -11.21 3.71
C PRO A 673 27.85 -12.58 3.36
N ASP A 674 29.07 -12.87 3.78
CA ASP A 674 29.74 -14.16 3.55
C ASP A 674 29.14 -15.35 4.32
N GLY A 675 28.14 -15.11 5.17
CA GLY A 675 27.49 -16.11 6.01
C GLY A 675 28.19 -16.34 7.36
N SER A 676 29.26 -15.62 7.67
CA SER A 676 29.87 -15.63 9.00
C SER A 676 29.05 -14.83 10.02
N SER A 677 29.28 -15.06 11.32
CA SER A 677 28.65 -14.32 12.41
C SER A 677 29.71 -13.63 13.26
N LEU A 678 29.66 -12.30 13.31
CA LEU A 678 30.53 -11.44 14.11
C LEU A 678 29.81 -11.05 15.42
N PRO A 679 30.23 -11.56 16.59
CA PRO A 679 29.72 -11.09 17.87
C PRO A 679 30.26 -9.68 18.16
N PHE A 680 29.41 -8.83 18.74
CA PHE A 680 29.76 -7.49 19.22
C PHE A 680 29.15 -7.28 20.61
N SER A 681 29.95 -6.85 21.57
CA SER A 681 29.52 -6.77 22.98
C SER A 681 30.22 -5.62 23.69
N ILE A 682 29.51 -4.51 23.88
CA ILE A 682 30.03 -3.37 24.65
C ILE A 682 29.46 -3.35 26.06
N THR A 683 30.34 -3.19 27.04
CA THR A 683 29.99 -2.91 28.44
C THR A 683 29.86 -1.40 28.60
N LEU A 684 28.74 -0.92 29.15
CA LEU A 684 28.42 0.51 29.31
C LEU A 684 28.76 1.03 30.72
N GLU A 685 29.23 2.27 30.82
CA GLU A 685 29.63 2.89 32.10
C GLU A 685 28.49 2.91 33.14
N PRO A 686 28.71 2.56 34.43
CA PRO A 686 27.62 2.46 35.40
C PRO A 686 26.83 3.76 35.60
N ILE A 687 25.51 3.65 35.72
CA ILE A 687 24.64 4.81 36.04
C ILE A 687 24.97 5.38 37.44
N SER A 688 25.53 4.57 38.34
CA SER A 688 26.02 5.03 39.65
C SER A 688 27.33 5.83 39.60
N THR A 689 28.05 5.83 38.48
CA THR A 689 29.33 6.56 38.35
C THR A 689 29.20 7.96 37.75
N TYR A 690 28.00 8.45 37.41
CA TYR A 690 27.77 9.86 37.08
C TYR A 690 28.14 10.76 38.27
N PRO A 691 29.27 11.49 38.24
CA PRO A 691 29.63 12.42 39.29
C PRO A 691 28.88 13.73 39.06
N THR A 692 28.58 14.47 40.12
CA THR A 692 28.10 15.86 40.01
C THR A 692 29.08 16.79 39.27
N ALA A 693 30.32 16.34 39.05
CA ALA A 693 31.37 17.01 38.27
C ALA A 693 31.51 16.54 36.80
N ARG A 694 30.78 15.50 36.36
CA ARG A 694 30.64 15.13 34.93
C ARG A 694 29.19 14.76 34.61
N PRO A 695 28.29 15.74 34.43
CA PRO A 695 26.98 15.47 33.84
C PRO A 695 27.20 15.39 32.33
N HIS A 696 27.21 14.18 31.77
CA HIS A 696 27.24 14.01 30.31
C HIS A 696 25.93 14.54 29.72
N ALA A 697 25.90 14.82 28.41
CA ALA A 697 24.67 15.15 27.72
C ALA A 697 23.59 14.09 27.98
N SER A 698 22.41 14.51 28.43
CA SER A 698 21.37 13.63 28.99
C SER A 698 21.03 12.49 28.04
N GLY A 699 21.43 11.26 28.41
CA GLY A 699 21.17 10.04 27.66
C GLY A 699 22.36 9.40 26.96
N ILE A 700 23.51 10.09 26.83
CA ILE A 700 24.74 9.48 26.30
C ILE A 700 25.46 8.70 27.41
N ARG A 701 26.00 7.51 27.05
CA ARG A 701 26.96 6.74 27.85
C ARG A 701 28.13 6.28 26.99
N ILE A 702 29.31 6.26 27.60
CA ILE A 702 30.49 5.57 27.08
C ILE A 702 30.32 4.06 27.30
N GLY A 703 30.83 3.27 26.35
CA GLY A 703 31.07 1.84 26.51
C GLY A 703 32.41 1.40 25.93
N TRP A 704 32.81 0.19 26.29
CA TRP A 704 34.06 -0.47 25.87
C TRP A 704 33.75 -1.84 25.31
N ASP A 705 34.43 -2.28 24.25
CA ASP A 705 34.29 -3.67 23.78
C ASP A 705 34.80 -4.65 24.84
N THR A 706 34.03 -5.70 25.08
CA THR A 706 34.28 -6.69 26.13
C THR A 706 35.41 -7.66 25.77
N ALA A 707 35.69 -7.84 24.48
CA ALA A 707 36.87 -8.55 23.96
C ALA A 707 38.09 -7.61 23.77
N SER A 708 37.85 -6.31 23.55
CA SER A 708 38.91 -5.31 23.35
C SER A 708 38.64 -4.01 24.13
N PRO A 709 38.99 -3.92 25.43
CA PRO A 709 38.69 -2.76 26.27
C PRO A 709 39.41 -1.45 25.88
N ALA A 710 40.29 -1.48 24.88
CA ALA A 710 40.86 -0.29 24.25
C ALA A 710 39.85 0.39 23.30
N ASP A 711 38.90 -0.37 22.75
CA ASP A 711 37.95 0.06 21.75
C ASP A 711 36.74 0.70 22.44
N GLN A 712 36.55 2.00 22.22
CA GLN A 712 35.58 2.82 22.93
C GLN A 712 34.46 3.28 22.01
N TYR A 713 33.26 3.33 22.57
CA TYR A 713 32.06 3.70 21.86
C TYR A 713 31.25 4.67 22.70
N ASP A 714 30.53 5.57 22.03
CA ASP A 714 29.45 6.33 22.64
C ASP A 714 28.12 5.70 22.22
N ALA A 715 27.14 5.69 23.12
CA ALA A 715 25.82 5.13 22.88
C ALA A 715 24.71 6.04 23.41
N THR A 716 23.57 6.08 22.71
CA THR A 716 22.36 6.87 23.07
C THR A 716 21.09 6.10 22.70
N VAL A 717 19.97 6.38 23.38
CA VAL A 717 18.67 5.76 23.09
C VAL A 717 17.48 6.70 23.37
N GLU A 718 16.60 6.83 22.38
CA GLU A 718 15.24 7.33 22.51
C GLU A 718 14.32 6.10 22.52
N PRO A 719 13.79 5.65 23.68
CA PRO A 719 13.19 4.31 23.82
C PRO A 719 11.99 4.01 22.90
N SER A 720 11.34 5.04 22.35
CA SER A 720 10.22 4.94 21.42
C SER A 720 10.58 5.10 19.94
N ALA A 721 11.86 5.25 19.60
CA ALA A 721 12.30 5.48 18.21
C ALA A 721 13.57 4.69 17.83
N LEU A 722 14.69 4.97 18.50
CA LEU A 722 16.03 4.63 18.01
C LEU A 722 17.00 4.39 19.16
N LEU A 723 17.89 3.40 18.99
CA LEU A 723 19.14 3.29 19.72
C LEU A 723 20.30 3.36 18.72
N MET A 724 21.37 4.04 19.14
CA MET A 724 22.58 4.20 18.36
C MET A 724 23.81 3.89 19.18
N VAL A 725 24.82 3.35 18.50
CA VAL A 725 26.20 3.27 18.96
C VAL A 725 27.08 3.86 17.87
N VAL A 726 28.07 4.66 18.25
CA VAL A 726 29.12 5.15 17.35
C VAL A 726 30.48 4.90 17.98
N GLY A 727 31.50 4.64 17.17
CA GLY A 727 32.87 4.61 17.67
C GLY A 727 33.28 5.96 18.25
N ARG A 728 34.04 5.96 19.35
CA ARG A 728 34.42 7.20 20.04
C ARG A 728 35.35 8.04 19.16
N SER A 729 35.12 9.35 19.13
CA SER A 729 36.01 10.29 18.45
C SER A 729 37.43 10.24 19.03
N GLY A 730 38.45 10.32 18.18
CA GLY A 730 39.86 10.19 18.60
C GLY A 730 40.31 8.77 18.98
N ASN A 731 39.47 7.73 18.86
CA ASN A 731 39.89 6.33 18.97
C ASN A 731 40.01 5.68 17.58
N PRO A 732 41.24 5.46 17.05
CA PRO A 732 41.44 4.98 15.69
C PRO A 732 40.91 3.57 15.40
N ALA A 733 40.75 2.73 16.42
CA ALA A 733 40.25 1.37 16.25
C ALA A 733 38.73 1.34 15.97
N THR A 734 38.01 2.38 16.41
CA THR A 734 36.54 2.45 16.32
C THR A 734 36.03 3.50 15.33
N GLN A 735 36.89 4.36 14.78
CA GLN A 735 36.49 5.44 13.87
C GLN A 735 35.73 4.92 12.63
N GLY A 736 34.64 5.61 12.27
CA GLY A 736 33.69 5.21 11.23
C GLY A 736 32.74 4.07 11.60
N TYR A 737 32.84 3.48 12.80
CA TYR A 737 31.81 2.57 13.31
C TYR A 737 30.53 3.34 13.66
N LEU A 738 29.40 2.89 13.14
CA LEU A 738 28.06 3.27 13.58
C LEU A 738 27.13 2.06 13.50
N GLN A 739 26.24 1.96 14.48
CA GLN A 739 25.20 0.95 14.60
C GLN A 739 23.83 1.62 14.76
N LEU A 740 22.83 1.15 14.01
CA LEU A 740 21.43 1.56 14.13
C LEU A 740 20.58 0.41 14.65
N VAL A 741 19.67 0.73 15.57
CA VAL A 741 18.71 -0.21 16.17
C VAL A 741 17.36 0.48 16.33
N MET A 742 16.27 -0.17 15.90
CA MET A 742 14.92 0.41 15.99
C MET A 742 14.27 0.15 17.36
N GLY A 743 13.84 1.22 18.03
CA GLY A 743 13.23 1.18 19.36
C GLY A 743 11.84 0.53 19.35
N GLY A 744 11.78 -0.77 19.66
CA GLY A 744 10.55 -1.54 19.61
C GLY A 744 9.58 -1.27 20.77
N ARG A 745 8.67 -0.30 20.59
CA ARG A 745 7.27 -0.65 20.92
C ARG A 745 6.87 -1.71 19.92
N GLN A 746 6.59 -2.93 20.40
CA GLN A 746 5.85 -3.87 19.56
C GLN A 746 4.52 -3.19 19.21
N LEU A 747 4.23 -3.09 17.91
CA LEU A 747 2.85 -3.14 17.47
C LEU A 747 2.33 -4.49 17.97
N SER A 748 1.47 -4.46 18.99
CA SER A 748 0.53 -5.55 19.20
C SER A 748 -0.20 -5.74 17.86
N ASP A 749 -0.22 -6.96 17.35
CA ASP A 749 -0.87 -7.28 16.07
C ASP A 749 -2.28 -6.64 16.06
N PRO A 750 -2.64 -5.86 15.02
CA PRO A 750 -3.92 -5.18 14.99
C PRO A 750 -5.06 -6.21 15.03
N PRO A 751 -6.09 -6.02 15.88
CA PRO A 751 -7.16 -6.99 16.10
C PRO A 751 -8.15 -7.09 14.92
#